data_AF-A0A4U0TYX0-F1
#
_entry.id   AF-A0A4U0TYX0-F1
#
_cell.length_a   1.000
_cell.length_b   1.000
_cell.length_c   1.000
_cell.angle_alpha   90.00
_cell.angle_beta   90.00
_cell.angle_gamma   90.00
#
_symmetry.space_group_name_H-M   'P 1'
#
loop_
_entity.id
_entity.type
_entity.pdbx_description
1 polymer ?
#
loop_
_entity_poly.entity_id
_entity_poly.type
_entity_poly.pdbx_seq_one_letter_code
_entity_poly.pdbx_strand_id
1 'polypeptide(L)'
;MANICESLEGLEEYDNYIERMREDEYPTLKDALYLDHAGTTSYSKRLMDRFHTDMMANLFGNPHSASPSSQRSTLEVDSVRMQLLHLFKADLEYFDLVFTSNATAAIKLVMEAFREQEGGFWYRYHVDSHTSLVGVRECAKEHRCFESDEEVEVWLNNESAEAANGVSLFAYPAQSNMNGRRLPLKWCESLRRTPQRRAYSLLDAAAYASTTSLDLGDASVAPDFTALSLTKIFGFPDLGALIVRKDAAHVFQKRKYFGGGTVDMVVCVKEQWHAKKSGPLHELLEDGTLPIHSIVALRSALQTHRELFGTLDQVSKHTAALAKQLYTALVSLRHANDTHVCAIYASGGSSYGDSTIQGPIVAFNLRDNRGNWVSNTEVEKLASIKNVHLRTGGVCNPGGVAQSLDLAPWEMRENFSAGHRCGGENDILNGKPTGVIRVSLGAMSTRSDVARFLAFVDEFFVDKTLHPPELSLSPSKSLSQRFHVESLTVYPVKSCGRWQIPHAMPWEIRNEGLAWDREWCIVHQGTAKALSQKQHPRMALIRPTLDFKAGMLRISVPGTSEQIAVPLSADPTPFDEDAFSQRDATVCGDPIRARLYTSPAIANFLSSAIGVPCTLARFPAASGNFSSTRHSKAHLPQAKSTPGTIQRPILLSNESPILTISRSSLNRLNEQIKSQGGRAAHPSVFRANIVLAESSLLPPGHEQPWAEDEWESMRIGGQDGPTLEFLGGCRRCQMVCIDQVSGEKNQEPFLTLAKTRRFGGRVLFGVHTALVAEKGGRTMIRSGDVVETVARLDE
;
A
#
# COMPACT_ATOMS: atom_id res chain seq x y z
N MET A 1 11.63 -33.75 -16.77
CA MET A 1 11.72 -32.51 -15.97
C MET A 1 12.97 -32.44 -15.08
N ALA A 2 13.41 -33.52 -14.42
CA ALA A 2 14.47 -33.46 -13.40
C ALA A 2 15.92 -33.16 -13.89
N ASN A 3 16.22 -33.19 -15.20
CA ASN A 3 17.59 -33.01 -15.73
C ASN A 3 17.76 -31.83 -16.71
N ILE A 4 16.87 -30.84 -16.68
CA ILE A 4 16.87 -29.78 -17.70
C ILE A 4 17.86 -28.64 -17.37
N CYS A 5 18.45 -28.51 -16.17
CA CYS A 5 19.07 -27.22 -15.75
C CYS A 5 20.60 -27.23 -15.47
N GLU A 6 21.40 -27.91 -16.30
CA GLU A 6 22.88 -27.87 -16.20
C GLU A 6 23.57 -27.03 -17.30
N SER A 7 22.87 -26.66 -18.38
CA SER A 7 23.39 -25.84 -19.48
C SER A 7 22.57 -24.54 -19.68
N LEU A 8 23.12 -23.57 -20.42
CA LEU A 8 22.39 -22.36 -20.84
C LEU A 8 21.14 -22.69 -21.67
N GLU A 9 21.25 -23.70 -22.56
CA GLU A 9 20.12 -24.23 -23.32
C GLU A 9 19.03 -24.78 -22.40
N GLY A 10 19.45 -25.45 -21.33
CA GLY A 10 18.57 -25.95 -20.29
C GLY A 10 17.79 -24.89 -19.51
N LEU A 11 18.40 -23.72 -19.28
CA LEU A 11 17.72 -22.59 -18.65
C LEU A 11 16.68 -21.98 -19.60
N GLU A 12 16.99 -21.85 -20.89
CA GLU A 12 16.02 -21.34 -21.88
C GLU A 12 14.83 -22.28 -22.06
N GLU A 13 15.05 -23.61 -22.07
CA GLU A 13 13.97 -24.59 -22.06
C GLU A 13 13.08 -24.47 -20.82
N TYR A 14 13.68 -24.25 -19.65
CA TYR A 14 12.96 -24.02 -18.40
C TYR A 14 12.12 -22.73 -18.46
N ASP A 15 12.70 -21.62 -18.91
CA ASP A 15 12.01 -20.33 -19.07
C ASP A 15 10.79 -20.47 -20.01
N ASN A 16 10.98 -21.11 -21.16
CA ASN A 16 9.91 -21.37 -22.14
C ASN A 16 8.81 -22.28 -21.60
N TYR A 17 9.16 -23.20 -20.70
CA TYR A 17 8.18 -24.02 -20.00
C TYR A 17 7.40 -23.19 -18.96
N ILE A 18 8.06 -22.34 -18.16
CA ILE A 18 7.39 -21.48 -17.18
C ILE A 18 6.38 -20.55 -17.86
N GLU A 19 6.74 -19.96 -19.00
CA GLU A 19 5.86 -19.05 -19.74
C GLU A 19 4.57 -19.75 -20.21
N ARG A 20 4.68 -20.96 -20.77
CA ARG A 20 3.51 -21.77 -21.17
C ARG A 20 2.71 -22.28 -19.97
N MET A 21 3.38 -22.83 -18.96
CA MET A 21 2.75 -23.37 -17.75
C MET A 21 1.92 -22.30 -17.03
N ARG A 22 2.42 -21.06 -17.01
CA ARG A 22 1.74 -19.94 -16.35
C ARG A 22 0.37 -19.63 -16.93
N GLU A 23 0.17 -19.78 -18.24
CA GLU A 23 -1.12 -19.51 -18.90
C GLU A 23 -2.26 -20.37 -18.33
N ASP A 24 -1.94 -21.63 -18.02
CA ASP A 24 -2.91 -22.60 -17.49
C ASP A 24 -3.03 -22.56 -15.95
N GLU A 25 -1.89 -22.39 -15.27
CA GLU A 25 -1.81 -22.53 -13.81
C GLU A 25 -2.03 -21.24 -13.03
N TYR A 26 -1.82 -20.08 -13.66
CA TYR A 26 -1.94 -18.76 -13.01
C TYR A 26 -2.83 -17.79 -13.82
N PRO A 27 -4.12 -18.11 -14.02
CA PRO A 27 -5.02 -17.28 -14.81
C PRO A 27 -5.21 -15.86 -14.24
N THR A 28 -4.99 -15.67 -12.93
CA THR A 28 -5.03 -14.36 -12.27
C THR A 28 -3.92 -13.42 -12.71
N LEU A 29 -2.85 -13.94 -13.34
CA LEU A 29 -1.70 -13.17 -13.81
C LEU A 29 -1.77 -12.82 -15.30
N LYS A 30 -2.87 -13.13 -16.00
CA LYS A 30 -3.03 -12.91 -17.44
C LYS A 30 -2.90 -11.43 -17.80
N ASP A 31 -3.67 -10.57 -17.13
CA ASP A 31 -3.71 -9.13 -17.40
C ASP A 31 -2.90 -8.30 -16.38
N ALA A 32 -2.23 -8.98 -15.42
CA ALA A 32 -1.53 -8.37 -14.30
C ALA A 32 -0.02 -8.64 -14.36
N LEU A 33 0.79 -7.60 -14.11
CA LEU A 33 2.23 -7.72 -13.91
C LEU A 33 2.53 -7.77 -12.41
N TYR A 34 2.72 -8.97 -11.86
CA TYR A 34 2.95 -9.16 -10.44
C TYR A 34 4.44 -9.24 -10.09
N LEU A 35 4.92 -8.33 -9.24
CA LEU A 35 6.32 -8.12 -8.87
C LEU A 35 6.51 -7.97 -7.34
N ASP A 36 5.55 -8.44 -6.53
CA ASP A 36 5.59 -8.39 -5.06
C ASP A 36 5.76 -9.78 -4.40
N HIS A 37 6.44 -10.71 -5.09
CA HIS A 37 6.66 -12.09 -4.60
C HIS A 37 7.39 -12.18 -3.25
N ALA A 38 8.20 -11.19 -2.86
CA ALA A 38 8.84 -11.14 -1.55
C ALA A 38 7.87 -10.80 -0.40
N GLY A 39 6.73 -10.18 -0.71
CA GLY A 39 5.61 -9.98 0.21
C GLY A 39 4.84 -11.28 0.39
N THR A 40 4.18 -11.70 -0.70
CA THR A 40 3.41 -12.94 -0.81
C THR A 40 3.48 -13.42 -2.26
N THR A 41 3.54 -14.72 -2.52
CA THR A 41 3.49 -15.23 -3.89
C THR A 41 2.07 -15.68 -4.26
N SER A 42 1.79 -15.92 -5.55
CA SER A 42 0.49 -16.42 -6.00
C SER A 42 0.43 -17.94 -5.90
N TYR A 43 -0.74 -18.49 -5.54
CA TYR A 43 -1.01 -19.93 -5.60
C TYR A 43 -1.44 -20.36 -7.01
N SER A 44 -1.19 -21.62 -7.37
CA SER A 44 -1.61 -22.17 -8.67
C SER A 44 -3.05 -22.67 -8.62
N LYS A 45 -3.69 -22.71 -9.79
CA LYS A 45 -5.01 -23.32 -9.99
C LYS A 45 -5.02 -24.78 -9.54
N ARG A 46 -4.02 -25.58 -9.95
CA ARG A 46 -3.93 -27.00 -9.60
C ARG A 46 -3.84 -27.26 -8.10
N LEU A 47 -3.14 -26.39 -7.36
CA LEU A 47 -3.08 -26.47 -5.91
C LEU A 47 -4.49 -26.31 -5.30
N MET A 48 -5.28 -25.35 -5.79
CA MET A 48 -6.64 -25.12 -5.32
C MET A 48 -7.58 -26.26 -5.69
N ASP A 49 -7.48 -26.78 -6.91
CA ASP A 49 -8.30 -27.91 -7.38
C ASP A 49 -8.04 -29.18 -6.56
N ARG A 50 -6.76 -29.45 -6.23
CA ARG A 50 -6.38 -30.57 -5.35
C ARG A 50 -6.89 -30.39 -3.94
N PHE A 51 -6.68 -29.22 -3.35
CA PHE A 51 -7.16 -28.92 -2.00
C PHE A 51 -8.68 -29.03 -1.91
N HIS A 52 -9.42 -28.49 -2.88
CA HIS A 52 -10.88 -28.63 -2.97
C HIS A 52 -11.29 -30.11 -3.01
N THR A 53 -10.65 -30.90 -3.88
CA THR A 53 -10.94 -32.34 -4.02
C THR A 53 -10.69 -33.08 -2.72
N ASP A 54 -9.57 -32.81 -2.06
CA ASP A 54 -9.22 -33.40 -0.76
C ASP A 54 -10.24 -33.06 0.32
N MET A 55 -10.70 -31.81 0.40
CA MET A 55 -11.69 -31.39 1.40
C MET A 55 -13.07 -32.01 1.16
N MET A 56 -13.45 -32.27 -0.09
CA MET A 56 -14.73 -32.89 -0.42
C MET A 56 -14.72 -34.41 -0.29
N ALA A 57 -13.55 -35.05 -0.43
CA ALA A 57 -13.40 -36.50 -0.31
C ALA A 57 -13.22 -36.97 1.15
N ASN A 58 -12.87 -36.08 2.08
CA ASN A 58 -12.42 -36.47 3.42
C ASN A 58 -13.14 -35.70 4.53
N LEU A 59 -13.44 -36.40 5.63
CA LEU A 59 -13.94 -35.79 6.85
C LEU A 59 -12.79 -35.58 7.85
N PHE A 60 -12.48 -34.32 8.14
CA PHE A 60 -11.48 -33.93 9.14
C PHE A 60 -12.14 -33.53 10.45
N GLY A 61 -11.64 -34.08 11.56
CA GLY A 61 -12.11 -33.80 12.92
C GLY A 61 -11.07 -33.04 13.73
N ASN A 62 -11.47 -32.52 14.89
CA ASN A 62 -10.52 -31.93 15.83
C ASN A 62 -9.54 -33.01 16.34
N PRO A 63 -8.20 -32.82 16.29
CA PRO A 63 -7.19 -33.85 16.62
C PRO A 63 -7.21 -34.31 18.09
N HIS A 64 -7.93 -33.61 18.97
CA HIS A 64 -8.00 -33.93 20.40
C HIS A 64 -9.10 -34.96 20.74
N SER A 65 -9.75 -35.57 19.75
CA SER A 65 -10.77 -36.62 19.94
C SER A 65 -10.25 -38.00 19.52
N ALA A 66 -10.91 -39.07 19.97
CA ALA A 66 -10.59 -40.43 19.53
C ALA A 66 -11.34 -40.86 18.24
N SER A 67 -12.15 -39.98 17.65
CA SER A 67 -12.97 -40.31 16.47
C SER A 67 -12.12 -40.59 15.22
N PRO A 68 -12.64 -41.37 14.25
CA PRO A 68 -11.90 -41.66 13.01
C PRO A 68 -11.47 -40.40 12.23
N SER A 69 -12.30 -39.35 12.22
CA SER A 69 -11.97 -38.07 11.58
C SER A 69 -10.88 -37.30 12.32
N SER A 70 -10.80 -37.42 13.65
CA SER A 70 -9.70 -36.86 14.45
C SER A 70 -8.38 -37.60 14.18
N GLN A 71 -8.40 -38.93 14.20
CA GLN A 71 -7.21 -39.74 13.91
C GLN A 71 -6.66 -39.45 12.51
N ARG A 72 -7.54 -39.27 11.51
CA ARG A 72 -7.15 -38.83 10.16
C ARG A 72 -6.44 -37.48 10.20
N SER A 73 -7.00 -36.49 10.89
CA SER A 73 -6.38 -35.17 11.03
C SER A 73 -4.97 -35.26 11.63
N THR A 74 -4.79 -36.06 12.69
CA THR A 74 -3.47 -36.27 13.32
C THR A 74 -2.48 -36.89 12.35
N LEU A 75 -2.87 -37.98 11.66
CA LEU A 75 -2.00 -38.65 10.69
C LEU A 75 -1.58 -37.73 9.53
N GLU A 76 -2.50 -36.89 9.03
CA GLU A 76 -2.19 -35.93 7.97
C GLU A 76 -1.25 -34.82 8.45
N VAL A 77 -1.47 -34.29 9.66
CA VAL A 77 -0.58 -33.29 10.25
C VAL A 77 0.85 -33.84 10.39
N ASP A 78 0.99 -35.07 10.90
CA ASP A 78 2.30 -35.71 11.06
C ASP A 78 2.96 -36.02 9.71
N SER A 79 2.20 -36.50 8.72
CA SER A 79 2.70 -36.73 7.37
C SER A 79 3.21 -35.44 6.70
N VAL A 80 2.47 -34.35 6.84
CA VAL A 80 2.87 -33.06 6.27
C VAL A 80 4.09 -32.48 6.99
N ARG A 81 4.17 -32.63 8.32
CA ARG A 81 5.36 -32.26 9.10
C ARG A 81 6.62 -32.95 8.56
N MET A 82 6.52 -34.24 8.29
CA MET A 82 7.60 -35.03 7.70
C MET A 82 8.01 -34.57 6.31
N GLN A 83 7.03 -34.32 5.44
CA GLN A 83 7.31 -33.82 4.08
C GLN A 83 7.98 -32.45 4.10
N LEU A 84 7.59 -31.58 5.05
CA LEU A 84 8.18 -30.26 5.20
C LEU A 84 9.61 -30.32 5.73
N LEU A 85 9.89 -31.16 6.74
CA LEU A 85 11.26 -31.41 7.21
C LEU A 85 12.15 -31.95 6.07
N HIS A 86 11.63 -32.89 5.27
CA HIS A 86 12.34 -33.44 4.12
C HIS A 86 12.67 -32.38 3.05
N LEU A 87 11.78 -31.41 2.81
CA LEU A 87 12.06 -30.30 1.88
C LEU A 87 13.32 -29.52 2.26
N PHE A 88 13.60 -29.39 3.55
CA PHE A 88 14.78 -28.70 4.10
C PHE A 88 15.92 -29.65 4.49
N LYS A 89 15.80 -30.95 4.16
CA LYS A 89 16.75 -32.01 4.56
C LYS A 89 17.01 -32.06 6.07
N ALA A 90 16.04 -31.61 6.87
CA ALA A 90 16.15 -31.64 8.33
C ALA A 90 15.77 -33.03 8.84
N ASP A 91 16.75 -33.78 9.34
CA ASP A 91 16.52 -35.11 9.90
C ASP A 91 15.69 -35.05 11.19
N LEU A 92 14.69 -35.91 11.29
CA LEU A 92 13.87 -36.06 12.49
C LEU A 92 14.68 -36.41 13.74
N GLU A 93 15.85 -37.03 13.62
CA GLU A 93 16.71 -37.34 14.75
C GLU A 93 17.13 -36.04 15.46
N TYR A 94 17.54 -35.04 14.68
CA TYR A 94 18.15 -33.79 15.17
C TYR A 94 17.20 -32.60 15.23
N PHE A 95 16.08 -32.65 14.49
CA PHE A 95 15.15 -31.54 14.37
C PHE A 95 13.71 -31.92 14.72
N ASP A 96 12.96 -30.92 15.17
CA ASP A 96 11.50 -30.97 15.28
C ASP A 96 10.90 -29.76 14.55
N LEU A 97 9.63 -29.85 14.15
CA LEU A 97 8.93 -28.80 13.41
C LEU A 97 7.62 -28.44 14.08
N VAL A 98 7.50 -27.16 14.42
CA VAL A 98 6.32 -26.58 15.06
C VAL A 98 5.55 -25.77 14.01
N PHE A 99 4.28 -26.09 13.77
CA PHE A 99 3.44 -25.25 12.92
C PHE A 99 3.07 -23.96 13.63
N THR A 100 3.09 -22.84 12.89
CA THR A 100 2.76 -21.52 13.41
C THR A 100 1.87 -20.77 12.42
N SER A 101 1.22 -19.68 12.84
CA SER A 101 0.34 -18.92 11.94
C SER A 101 1.09 -18.17 10.84
N ASN A 102 2.38 -17.88 11.01
CA ASN A 102 3.29 -17.26 10.04
C ASN A 102 4.72 -17.16 10.64
N ALA A 103 5.69 -16.72 9.84
CA ALA A 103 7.08 -16.53 10.30
C ALA A 103 7.21 -15.59 11.52
N THR A 104 6.35 -14.56 11.63
CA THR A 104 6.35 -13.67 12.81
C THR A 104 5.94 -14.41 14.07
N ALA A 105 4.97 -15.34 13.98
CA ALA A 105 4.59 -16.18 15.10
C ALA A 105 5.71 -17.15 15.50
N ALA A 106 6.43 -17.74 14.54
CA ALA A 106 7.63 -18.54 14.80
C ALA A 106 8.72 -17.75 15.55
N ILE A 107 9.01 -16.53 15.09
CA ILE A 107 9.97 -15.62 15.75
C ILE A 107 9.50 -15.27 17.18
N LYS A 108 8.22 -14.97 17.36
CA LYS A 108 7.65 -14.66 18.69
C LYS A 108 7.73 -15.84 19.64
N LEU A 109 7.49 -17.06 19.16
CA LEU A 109 7.60 -18.28 19.97
C LEU A 109 9.02 -18.46 20.52
N VAL A 110 10.05 -18.21 19.70
CA VAL A 110 11.45 -18.19 20.16
C VAL A 110 11.67 -17.06 21.15
N MET A 111 11.23 -15.84 20.85
CA MET A 111 11.35 -14.70 21.77
C MET A 111 10.71 -14.99 23.14
N GLU A 112 9.54 -15.62 23.19
CA GLU A 112 8.89 -16.02 24.44
C GLU A 112 9.76 -16.97 25.26
N ALA A 113 10.39 -17.96 24.62
CA ALA A 113 11.28 -18.89 25.32
C ALA A 113 12.48 -18.20 25.97
N PHE A 114 13.03 -17.17 25.32
CA PHE A 114 14.16 -16.39 25.81
C PHE A 114 13.77 -15.34 26.85
N ARG A 115 12.60 -14.69 26.68
CA ARG A 115 12.07 -13.72 27.64
C ARG A 115 11.84 -14.33 29.02
N GLU A 116 11.41 -15.59 29.07
CA GLU A 116 11.15 -16.30 30.33
C GLU A 116 12.40 -16.91 30.99
N GLN A 117 13.60 -16.72 30.43
CA GLN A 117 14.84 -17.13 31.08
C GLN A 117 15.08 -16.32 32.36
N GLU A 118 15.73 -16.96 33.34
CA GLU A 118 16.11 -16.31 34.58
C GLU A 118 17.08 -15.16 34.29
N GLY A 119 16.70 -13.95 34.67
CA GLY A 119 17.48 -12.77 34.32
C GLY A 119 17.39 -12.38 32.85
N GLY A 120 16.36 -12.78 32.10
CA GLY A 120 16.12 -12.35 30.72
C GLY A 120 17.21 -12.79 29.73
N PHE A 121 17.33 -12.08 28.61
CA PHE A 121 18.29 -12.44 27.55
C PHE A 121 18.92 -11.23 26.86
N TRP A 122 20.09 -11.46 26.26
CA TRP A 122 20.76 -10.50 25.40
C TRP A 122 20.42 -10.77 23.94
N TYR A 123 19.93 -9.76 23.23
CA TYR A 123 19.54 -9.88 21.83
C TYR A 123 20.53 -9.20 20.86
N ARG A 124 20.95 -9.90 19.82
CA ARG A 124 21.78 -9.34 18.75
C ARG A 124 21.07 -9.58 17.43
N TYR A 125 21.03 -8.57 16.57
CA TYR A 125 20.39 -8.71 15.26
C TYR A 125 21.10 -7.92 14.17
N HIS A 126 20.97 -8.35 12.92
CA HIS A 126 21.58 -7.69 11.77
C HIS A 126 20.69 -6.56 11.21
N VAL A 127 21.27 -5.50 10.65
CA VAL A 127 20.56 -4.33 10.09
C VAL A 127 19.55 -4.67 8.97
N ASP A 128 19.81 -5.74 8.22
CA ASP A 128 18.90 -6.29 7.18
C ASP A 128 17.62 -6.93 7.75
N SER A 129 17.49 -7.04 9.07
CA SER A 129 16.37 -7.71 9.74
C SER A 129 15.01 -7.14 9.35
N HIS A 130 14.06 -8.03 9.08
CA HIS A 130 12.65 -7.67 8.95
C HIS A 130 12.11 -7.12 10.29
N THR A 131 11.08 -6.28 10.25
CA THR A 131 10.47 -5.69 11.46
C THR A 131 10.08 -6.72 12.53
N SER A 132 9.76 -7.95 12.13
CA SER A 132 9.47 -9.07 13.05
C SER A 132 10.66 -9.44 13.94
N LEU A 133 11.88 -9.42 13.41
CA LEU A 133 13.11 -9.62 14.18
C LEU A 133 13.45 -8.36 14.99
N VAL A 134 13.36 -7.17 14.38
CA VAL A 134 13.63 -5.90 15.09
C VAL A 134 12.79 -5.78 16.36
N GLY A 135 11.51 -6.17 16.31
CA GLY A 135 10.60 -6.10 17.44
C GLY A 135 10.97 -7.01 18.63
N VAL A 136 11.79 -8.06 18.44
CA VAL A 136 12.25 -8.93 19.53
C VAL A 136 13.09 -8.16 20.55
N ARG A 137 13.79 -7.11 20.12
CA ARG A 137 14.66 -6.29 20.97
C ARG A 137 13.92 -5.66 22.15
N GLU A 138 12.63 -5.35 21.99
CA GLU A 138 11.80 -4.72 23.02
C GLU A 138 11.46 -5.69 24.17
N CYS A 139 11.70 -6.99 23.97
CA CYS A 139 11.54 -8.01 25.01
C CYS A 139 12.88 -8.45 25.63
N ALA A 140 14.00 -7.97 25.09
CA ALA A 140 15.34 -8.30 25.57
C ALA A 140 15.75 -7.36 26.71
N LYS A 141 16.67 -7.81 27.58
CA LYS A 141 17.25 -6.93 28.59
C LYS A 141 18.22 -5.92 27.98
N GLU A 142 19.04 -6.43 27.08
CA GLU A 142 20.04 -5.67 26.36
C GLU A 142 19.99 -6.09 24.90
N HIS A 143 20.24 -5.16 24.00
CA HIS A 143 20.23 -5.45 22.58
C HIS A 143 21.27 -4.69 21.76
N ARG A 144 21.74 -5.29 20.67
CA ARG A 144 22.61 -4.64 19.68
C ARG A 144 22.15 -4.92 18.26
N CYS A 145 22.08 -3.88 17.43
CA CYS A 145 22.00 -4.03 15.98
C CYS A 145 23.42 -4.02 15.42
N PHE A 146 23.78 -5.00 14.60
CA PHE A 146 25.00 -4.99 13.80
C PHE A 146 24.72 -4.30 12.48
N GLU A 147 25.52 -3.28 12.16
CA GLU A 147 25.34 -2.44 10.95
C GLU A 147 26.04 -3.01 9.71
N SER A 148 26.90 -4.02 9.89
CA SER A 148 27.61 -4.70 8.81
C SER A 148 27.97 -6.16 9.13
N ASP A 149 28.36 -6.91 8.09
CA ASP A 149 28.86 -8.28 8.22
C ASP A 149 30.15 -8.33 9.05
N GLU A 150 31.02 -7.33 8.89
CA GLU A 150 32.28 -7.22 9.60
C GLU A 150 32.07 -7.10 11.10
N GLU A 151 31.06 -6.36 11.56
CA GLU A 151 30.76 -6.30 12.99
C GLU A 151 30.33 -7.65 13.56
N VAL A 152 29.57 -8.43 12.78
CA VAL A 152 29.16 -9.79 13.16
C VAL A 152 30.38 -10.69 13.25
N GLU A 153 31.24 -10.69 12.23
CA GLU A 153 32.45 -11.52 12.18
C GLU A 153 33.44 -11.14 13.31
N VAL A 154 33.63 -9.85 13.58
CA VAL A 154 34.47 -9.37 14.71
C VAL A 154 33.90 -9.88 16.04
N TRP A 155 32.59 -9.80 16.24
CA TRP A 155 31.95 -10.30 17.45
C TRP A 155 32.08 -11.82 17.60
N LEU A 156 31.87 -12.58 16.53
CA LEU A 156 31.99 -14.04 16.54
C LEU A 156 33.42 -14.50 16.84
N ASN A 157 34.43 -13.79 16.33
CA ASN A 157 35.85 -14.13 16.51
C ASN A 157 36.44 -13.64 17.84
N ASN A 158 35.80 -12.71 18.55
CA ASN A 158 36.33 -12.16 19.79
C ASN A 158 36.05 -13.09 20.98
N GLU A 159 37.00 -13.97 21.33
CA GLU A 159 36.89 -14.91 22.47
C GLU A 159 36.73 -14.22 23.83
N SER A 160 37.20 -12.98 23.96
CA SER A 160 37.09 -12.13 25.17
C SER A 160 35.84 -11.25 25.18
N ALA A 161 34.97 -11.33 24.15
CA ALA A 161 33.69 -10.62 24.14
C ALA A 161 32.87 -11.05 25.35
N GLU A 162 32.52 -10.08 26.19
CA GLU A 162 31.77 -10.21 27.44
C GLU A 162 30.85 -11.41 27.40
N ALA A 163 31.18 -12.43 28.20
CA ALA A 163 30.24 -13.48 28.53
C ALA A 163 29.05 -12.77 29.18
N ALA A 164 28.02 -12.46 28.38
CA ALA A 164 26.80 -11.89 28.88
C ALA A 164 26.36 -12.81 30.03
N ASN A 165 26.24 -12.27 31.24
CA ASN A 165 25.70 -13.02 32.37
C ASN A 165 24.26 -13.42 32.02
N GLY A 166 24.06 -14.57 31.39
CA GLY A 166 22.76 -15.01 30.88
C GLY A 166 22.82 -15.71 29.53
N VAL A 167 21.65 -15.85 28.91
CA VAL A 167 21.47 -16.48 27.60
C VAL A 167 21.45 -15.39 26.52
N SER A 168 22.07 -15.65 25.35
CA SER A 168 22.04 -14.73 24.22
C SER A 168 21.35 -15.33 22.98
N LEU A 169 20.62 -14.49 22.25
CA LEU A 169 20.00 -14.82 20.97
C LEU A 169 20.55 -13.90 19.88
N PHE A 170 21.17 -14.48 18.86
CA PHE A 170 21.56 -13.80 17.63
C PHE A 170 20.58 -14.14 16.51
N ALA A 171 19.93 -13.12 15.95
CA ALA A 171 18.96 -13.31 14.88
C ALA A 171 19.30 -12.51 13.63
N TYR A 172 19.17 -13.14 12.47
CA TYR A 172 19.42 -12.48 11.19
C TYR A 172 18.62 -13.18 10.08
N PRO A 173 18.29 -12.45 8.99
CA PRO A 173 17.65 -13.07 7.85
C PRO A 173 18.68 -13.81 7.00
N ALA A 174 18.31 -14.97 6.47
CA ALA A 174 19.11 -15.66 5.44
C ALA A 174 19.13 -14.86 4.12
N GLN A 175 18.07 -14.08 3.86
CA GLN A 175 17.97 -13.16 2.72
C GLN A 175 17.28 -11.87 3.14
N SER A 176 17.86 -10.72 2.79
CA SER A 176 17.23 -9.42 3.00
C SER A 176 15.93 -9.33 2.19
N ASN A 177 14.83 -9.06 2.90
CA ASN A 177 13.50 -8.90 2.30
C ASN A 177 13.38 -7.58 1.52
N MET A 178 14.36 -6.67 1.65
CA MET A 178 14.44 -5.40 0.93
C MET A 178 15.07 -5.55 -0.45
N ASN A 179 16.33 -5.99 -0.51
CA ASN A 179 17.16 -5.97 -1.71
C ASN A 179 17.65 -7.36 -2.15
N GLY A 180 17.19 -8.42 -1.48
CA GLY A 180 17.48 -9.79 -1.87
C GLY A 180 18.89 -10.30 -1.57
N ARG A 181 19.79 -9.50 -0.98
CA ARG A 181 21.12 -10.01 -0.64
C ARG A 181 21.00 -11.17 0.35
N ARG A 182 21.83 -12.20 0.19
CA ARG A 182 21.90 -13.37 1.07
C ARG A 182 23.03 -13.20 2.07
N LEU A 183 22.74 -13.47 3.34
CA LEU A 183 23.71 -13.32 4.43
C LEU A 183 24.42 -14.65 4.71
N PRO A 184 25.65 -14.64 5.27
CA PRO A 184 26.41 -15.87 5.49
C PRO A 184 25.72 -16.85 6.47
N LEU A 185 25.29 -18.01 5.97
CA LEU A 185 24.71 -19.07 6.81
C LEU A 185 25.71 -19.67 7.81
N LYS A 186 27.02 -19.59 7.50
CA LYS A 186 28.13 -20.06 8.35
C LYS A 186 28.15 -19.41 9.74
N TRP A 187 27.50 -18.26 9.93
CA TRP A 187 27.48 -17.61 11.25
C TRP A 187 26.83 -18.46 12.33
N CYS A 188 25.87 -19.34 11.96
CA CYS A 188 25.28 -20.29 12.89
C CYS A 188 26.32 -21.28 13.43
N GLU A 189 27.20 -21.80 12.56
CA GLU A 189 28.32 -22.64 12.95
C GLU A 189 29.32 -21.87 13.82
N SER A 190 29.77 -20.70 13.36
CA SER A 190 30.73 -19.86 14.09
C SER A 190 30.24 -19.49 15.49
N LEU A 191 28.94 -19.23 15.66
CA LEU A 191 28.34 -18.93 16.95
C LEU A 191 28.53 -20.07 17.96
N ARG A 192 28.42 -21.32 17.50
CA ARG A 192 28.54 -22.51 18.35
C ARG A 192 29.96 -22.93 18.66
N ARG A 193 30.95 -22.47 17.89
CA ARG A 193 32.38 -22.76 18.15
C ARG A 193 32.88 -22.22 19.49
N THR A 194 32.13 -21.32 20.15
CA THR A 194 32.45 -20.83 21.50
C THR A 194 31.32 -21.17 22.49
N PRO A 195 31.22 -22.43 22.96
CA PRO A 195 30.11 -22.91 23.79
C PRO A 195 29.92 -22.14 25.09
N GLN A 196 31.00 -21.55 25.62
CA GLN A 196 31.00 -20.74 26.84
C GLN A 196 30.06 -19.52 26.75
N ARG A 197 29.70 -19.07 25.53
CA ARG A 197 28.85 -17.88 25.30
C ARG A 197 27.35 -18.10 25.53
N ARG A 198 26.88 -19.34 25.75
CA ARG A 198 25.44 -19.68 25.87
C ARG A 198 24.56 -18.92 24.86
N ALA A 199 25.02 -18.90 23.60
CA ALA A 199 24.42 -18.12 22.53
C ALA A 199 23.72 -19.04 21.50
N TYR A 200 22.57 -18.59 21.01
CA TYR A 200 21.72 -19.33 20.08
C TYR A 200 21.43 -18.49 18.83
N SER A 201 21.22 -19.17 17.72
CA SER A 201 20.91 -18.57 16.42
C SER A 201 19.43 -18.70 16.06
N LEU A 202 18.83 -17.59 15.65
CA LEU A 202 17.50 -17.54 15.03
C LEU A 202 17.63 -17.06 13.58
N LEU A 203 17.54 -17.99 12.64
CA LEU A 203 17.58 -17.69 11.21
C LEU A 203 16.17 -17.41 10.69
N ASP A 204 15.95 -16.20 10.20
CA ASP A 204 14.74 -15.89 9.42
C ASP A 204 14.96 -16.31 7.96
N ALA A 205 14.42 -17.47 7.60
CA ALA A 205 14.51 -18.03 6.26
C ALA A 205 13.28 -17.69 5.39
N ALA A 206 12.36 -16.83 5.85
CA ALA A 206 11.09 -16.58 5.18
C ALA A 206 11.26 -16.00 3.76
N ALA A 207 12.19 -15.06 3.57
CA ALA A 207 12.49 -14.50 2.25
C ALA A 207 13.44 -15.37 1.42
N TYR A 208 14.28 -16.18 2.06
CA TYR A 208 15.27 -17.04 1.41
C TYR A 208 14.59 -18.25 0.77
N ALA A 209 13.81 -19.00 1.56
CA ALA A 209 13.16 -20.24 1.14
C ALA A 209 12.10 -20.06 0.04
N SER A 210 11.70 -18.82 -0.28
CA SER A 210 10.74 -18.53 -1.35
C SER A 210 11.25 -18.90 -2.74
N THR A 211 12.57 -18.89 -2.94
CA THR A 211 13.19 -19.06 -4.27
C THR A 211 14.46 -19.89 -4.25
N THR A 212 14.86 -20.46 -3.11
CA THR A 212 16.07 -21.29 -3.01
C THR A 212 15.93 -22.35 -1.93
N SER A 213 16.68 -23.44 -2.06
CA SER A 213 16.75 -24.49 -1.04
C SER A 213 17.58 -24.03 0.15
N LEU A 214 17.14 -24.36 1.37
CA LEU A 214 17.93 -24.27 2.60
C LEU A 214 18.23 -25.71 3.05
N ASP A 215 19.51 -26.03 3.19
CA ASP A 215 20.00 -27.36 3.56
C ASP A 215 20.30 -27.42 5.07
N LEU A 216 19.55 -28.26 5.79
CA LEU A 216 19.72 -28.53 7.22
C LEU A 216 20.24 -29.96 7.49
N GLY A 217 20.78 -30.63 6.47
CA GLY A 217 21.25 -32.02 6.58
C GLY A 217 22.43 -32.22 7.53
N ASP A 218 23.23 -31.18 7.76
CA ASP A 218 24.28 -31.17 8.76
C ASP A 218 23.84 -30.36 9.99
N ALA A 219 23.43 -31.08 11.03
CA ALA A 219 22.96 -30.49 12.29
C ALA A 219 24.06 -29.68 13.02
N SER A 220 25.34 -29.95 12.75
CA SER A 220 26.45 -29.25 13.40
C SER A 220 26.61 -27.81 12.92
N VAL A 221 26.21 -27.52 11.68
CA VAL A 221 26.26 -26.18 11.05
C VAL A 221 24.89 -25.49 10.97
N ALA A 222 23.80 -26.25 11.08
CA ALA A 222 22.42 -25.74 11.04
C ALA A 222 22.07 -24.70 12.13
N PRO A 223 21.14 -23.77 11.90
CA PRO A 223 20.65 -22.86 12.95
C PRO A 223 20.01 -23.59 14.13
N ASP A 224 19.96 -22.94 15.30
CA ASP A 224 19.21 -23.46 16.45
C ASP A 224 17.70 -23.37 16.21
N PHE A 225 17.27 -22.25 15.61
CA PHE A 225 15.89 -21.97 15.26
C PHE A 225 15.82 -21.43 13.82
N THR A 226 14.94 -22.00 12.98
CA THR A 226 14.71 -21.53 11.61
C THR A 226 13.24 -21.18 11.43
N ALA A 227 12.95 -19.89 11.19
CA ALA A 227 11.60 -19.40 10.95
C ALA A 227 11.26 -19.42 9.44
N LEU A 228 10.08 -19.95 9.12
CA LEU A 228 9.61 -20.16 7.75
C LEU A 228 8.28 -19.46 7.47
N SER A 229 8.10 -18.99 6.24
CA SER A 229 6.82 -18.50 5.72
C SER A 229 6.40 -19.34 4.53
N LEU A 230 5.39 -20.19 4.70
CA LEU A 230 4.96 -21.12 3.67
C LEU A 230 4.13 -20.40 2.60
N THR A 231 3.41 -19.34 2.95
CA THR A 231 2.75 -18.47 1.98
C THR A 231 3.73 -17.78 1.02
N LYS A 232 4.97 -17.48 1.44
CA LYS A 232 5.99 -16.92 0.54
C LYS A 232 6.54 -17.94 -0.46
N ILE A 233 6.52 -19.22 -0.11
CA ILE A 233 6.97 -20.32 -0.99
C ILE A 233 5.84 -20.73 -1.94
N PHE A 234 4.63 -20.92 -1.41
CA PHE A 234 3.53 -21.58 -2.14
C PHE A 234 2.34 -20.67 -2.49
N GLY A 235 2.24 -19.48 -1.89
CA GLY A 235 1.12 -18.55 -2.07
C GLY A 235 -0.16 -18.91 -1.31
N PHE A 236 -0.31 -20.19 -0.99
CA PHE A 236 -1.35 -20.76 -0.12
C PHE A 236 -0.82 -22.11 0.41
N PRO A 237 -1.11 -22.50 1.66
CA PRO A 237 -1.94 -21.84 2.67
C PRO A 237 -1.22 -20.69 3.42
N ASP A 238 -2.02 -19.90 4.14
CA ASP A 238 -1.50 -18.98 5.16
C ASP A 238 -1.00 -19.74 6.39
N LEU A 239 0.30 -20.05 6.37
CA LEU A 239 0.94 -20.86 7.40
C LEU A 239 2.44 -20.50 7.53
N GLY A 240 2.97 -20.64 8.73
CA GLY A 240 4.40 -20.59 9.02
C GLY A 240 4.87 -21.87 9.71
N ALA A 241 6.16 -21.99 9.89
CA ALA A 241 6.75 -23.07 10.66
C ALA A 241 8.02 -22.60 11.38
N LEU A 242 8.33 -23.26 12.49
CA LEU A 242 9.59 -23.15 13.20
C LEU A 242 10.26 -24.51 13.19
N ILE A 243 11.40 -24.62 12.52
CA ILE A 243 12.28 -25.79 12.66
C ILE A 243 13.21 -25.53 13.83
N VAL A 244 13.26 -26.47 14.77
CA VAL A 244 14.05 -26.37 16.01
C VAL A 244 15.07 -27.49 16.03
N ARG A 245 16.35 -27.14 16.23
CA ARG A 245 17.37 -28.14 16.55
C ARG A 245 17.14 -28.63 17.98
N LYS A 246 17.02 -29.95 18.18
CA LYS A 246 16.61 -30.53 19.46
C LYS A 246 17.55 -30.21 20.61
N ASP A 247 18.84 -30.03 20.36
CA ASP A 247 19.80 -29.58 21.39
C ASP A 247 19.45 -28.22 22.00
N ALA A 248 18.82 -27.35 21.21
CA ALA A 248 18.35 -26.05 21.65
C ALA A 248 16.93 -26.10 22.27
N ALA A 249 16.22 -27.23 22.21
CA ALA A 249 14.84 -27.35 22.68
C ALA A 249 14.65 -27.04 24.18
N HIS A 250 15.70 -27.24 24.97
CA HIS A 250 15.67 -26.99 26.41
C HIS A 250 15.35 -25.53 26.78
N VAL A 251 15.57 -24.56 25.88
CA VAL A 251 15.20 -23.15 26.13
C VAL A 251 13.69 -22.98 26.33
N PHE A 252 12.87 -23.84 25.72
CA PHE A 252 11.41 -23.78 25.84
C PHE A 252 10.88 -24.32 27.18
N GLN A 253 11.68 -25.04 27.97
CA GLN A 253 11.25 -25.59 29.25
C GLN A 253 10.79 -24.50 30.24
N LYS A 254 11.39 -23.31 30.14
CA LYS A 254 11.06 -22.15 30.99
C LYS A 254 9.86 -21.34 30.49
N ARG A 255 9.32 -21.64 29.30
CA ARG A 255 8.13 -20.95 28.78
C ARG A 255 6.96 -21.10 29.75
N LYS A 256 6.37 -19.99 30.18
CA LYS A 256 5.29 -20.00 31.19
C LYS A 256 3.90 -20.23 30.61
N TYR A 257 3.66 -19.72 29.40
CA TYR A 257 2.35 -19.88 28.75
C TYR A 257 2.13 -21.34 28.31
N PHE A 258 0.88 -21.79 28.41
CA PHE A 258 0.38 -23.03 27.85
C PHE A 258 -1.08 -22.84 27.38
N GLY A 259 -1.46 -23.56 26.33
CA GLY A 259 -2.83 -23.64 25.83
C GLY A 259 -3.38 -25.07 25.89
N GLY A 260 -4.64 -25.25 25.47
CA GLY A 260 -5.19 -26.59 25.25
C GLY A 260 -4.32 -27.34 24.23
N GLY A 261 -4.18 -28.66 24.36
CA GLY A 261 -3.34 -29.46 23.47
C GLY A 261 -1.87 -29.59 23.90
N THR A 262 -1.34 -28.69 24.75
CA THR A 262 0.06 -28.73 25.26
C THR A 262 0.17 -29.13 26.73
N VAL A 263 -0.96 -29.35 27.40
CA VAL A 263 -1.07 -29.81 28.81
C VAL A 263 -1.90 -31.08 28.94
N ASP A 264 -1.51 -31.94 29.89
CA ASP A 264 -2.23 -33.17 30.25
C ASP A 264 -3.23 -32.93 31.39
N MET A 265 -2.94 -31.99 32.30
CA MET A 265 -3.80 -31.69 33.45
C MET A 265 -3.68 -30.23 33.88
N VAL A 266 -4.80 -29.63 34.27
CA VAL A 266 -4.86 -28.28 34.85
C VAL A 266 -5.78 -28.30 36.07
N VAL A 267 -5.28 -27.80 37.19
CA VAL A 267 -6.04 -27.59 38.43
C VAL A 267 -6.17 -26.08 38.63
N CYS A 268 -7.42 -25.60 38.71
CA CYS A 268 -7.73 -24.17 38.86
C CYS A 268 -8.44 -23.82 40.17
N VAL A 269 -9.18 -24.76 40.75
CA VAL A 269 -10.03 -24.54 41.92
C VAL A 269 -9.36 -25.15 43.14
N LYS A 270 -9.26 -24.38 44.23
CA LYS A 270 -8.52 -24.69 45.49
C LYS A 270 -7.00 -24.66 45.39
N GLU A 271 -6.44 -24.96 44.21
CA GLU A 271 -5.01 -24.91 43.94
C GLU A 271 -4.78 -24.45 42.49
N GLN A 272 -3.59 -23.90 42.22
CA GLN A 272 -3.12 -23.54 40.89
C GLN A 272 -1.94 -24.43 40.52
N TRP A 273 -2.19 -25.42 39.67
CA TRP A 273 -1.17 -26.36 39.21
C TRP A 273 -1.49 -26.86 37.79
N HIS A 274 -0.47 -27.23 37.04
CA HIS A 274 -0.64 -27.87 35.73
C HIS A 274 0.52 -28.82 35.42
N ALA A 275 0.24 -29.83 34.60
CA ALA A 275 1.25 -30.68 33.97
C ALA A 275 1.24 -30.46 32.46
N LYS A 276 2.39 -30.08 31.92
CA LYS A 276 2.62 -30.07 30.47
C LYS A 276 2.76 -31.49 29.95
N LYS A 277 2.49 -31.66 28.66
CA LYS A 277 2.82 -32.90 27.97
C LYS A 277 4.31 -33.25 28.09
N SER A 278 4.65 -34.50 27.82
CA SER A 278 6.03 -35.01 27.86
C SER A 278 6.51 -35.59 26.53
N GLY A 279 5.73 -35.41 25.46
CA GLY A 279 6.01 -35.89 24.10
C GLY A 279 7.05 -35.06 23.33
N PRO A 280 7.07 -35.19 21.98
CA PRO A 280 7.88 -34.36 21.09
C PRO A 280 7.71 -32.86 21.33
N LEU A 281 8.70 -32.06 20.93
CA LEU A 281 8.73 -30.63 21.21
C LEU A 281 7.52 -29.90 20.61
N HIS A 282 7.08 -30.26 19.41
CA HIS A 282 5.92 -29.62 18.79
C HIS A 282 4.64 -29.79 19.63
N GLU A 283 4.44 -30.93 20.32
CA GLU A 283 3.29 -31.11 21.22
C GLU A 283 3.32 -30.20 22.44
N LEU A 284 4.48 -29.64 22.79
CA LEU A 284 4.66 -28.69 23.91
C LEU A 284 4.41 -27.25 23.49
N LEU A 285 4.42 -26.96 22.18
CA LEU A 285 4.48 -25.60 21.64
C LEU A 285 3.30 -25.26 20.73
N GLU A 286 2.60 -26.24 20.18
CA GLU A 286 1.41 -26.06 19.34
C GLU A 286 0.17 -25.83 20.23
N ASP A 287 0.09 -24.63 20.81
CA ASP A 287 -1.03 -24.22 21.66
C ASP A 287 -2.36 -24.17 20.88
N GLY A 288 -3.36 -24.88 21.38
CA GLY A 288 -4.71 -24.95 20.83
C GLY A 288 -4.86 -26.03 19.75
N THR A 289 -5.99 -25.96 19.05
CA THR A 289 -6.23 -26.83 17.89
C THR A 289 -5.49 -26.28 16.68
N LEU A 290 -4.63 -27.10 16.07
CA LEU A 290 -3.91 -26.76 14.85
C LEU A 290 -4.85 -26.42 13.68
N PRO A 291 -4.42 -25.57 12.72
CA PRO A 291 -5.19 -25.25 11.52
C PRO A 291 -5.11 -26.42 10.51
N ILE A 292 -5.78 -27.54 10.82
CA ILE A 292 -5.70 -28.81 10.07
C ILE A 292 -5.92 -28.59 8.57
N HIS A 293 -6.96 -27.84 8.19
CA HIS A 293 -7.25 -27.63 6.76
C HIS A 293 -6.12 -26.89 6.04
N SER A 294 -5.48 -25.91 6.70
CA SER A 294 -4.29 -25.26 6.17
C SER A 294 -3.12 -26.24 6.07
N ILE A 295 -2.90 -27.10 7.07
CA ILE A 295 -1.82 -28.10 7.02
C ILE A 295 -2.08 -29.12 5.90
N VAL A 296 -3.33 -29.56 5.68
CA VAL A 296 -3.68 -30.43 4.56
C VAL A 296 -3.50 -29.72 3.21
N ALA A 297 -3.85 -28.44 3.11
CA ALA A 297 -3.54 -27.64 1.91
C ALA A 297 -2.04 -27.59 1.62
N LEU A 298 -1.19 -27.54 2.64
CA LEU A 298 0.26 -27.55 2.47
C LEU A 298 0.75 -28.85 1.81
N ARG A 299 0.12 -30.00 2.07
CA ARG A 299 0.42 -31.26 1.36
C ARG A 299 0.27 -31.09 -0.16
N SER A 300 -0.89 -30.58 -0.56
CA SER A 300 -1.19 -30.28 -1.96
C SER A 300 -0.22 -29.25 -2.54
N ALA A 301 0.18 -28.25 -1.75
CA ALA A 301 1.12 -27.23 -2.15
C ALA A 301 2.53 -27.78 -2.40
N LEU A 302 3.07 -28.59 -1.49
CA LEU A 302 4.38 -29.23 -1.60
C LEU A 302 4.47 -30.08 -2.88
N GLN A 303 3.47 -30.93 -3.11
CA GLN A 303 3.40 -31.78 -4.28
C GLN A 303 3.30 -30.97 -5.57
N THR A 304 2.37 -30.00 -5.60
CA THR A 304 2.12 -29.18 -6.79
C THR A 304 3.32 -28.32 -7.14
N HIS A 305 3.99 -27.73 -6.15
CA HIS A 305 5.19 -26.93 -6.39
C HIS A 305 6.30 -27.77 -7.02
N ARG A 306 6.55 -28.99 -6.52
CA ARG A 306 7.55 -29.90 -7.10
C ARG A 306 7.21 -30.32 -8.53
N GLU A 307 5.94 -30.58 -8.82
CA GLU A 307 5.50 -30.95 -10.17
C GLU A 307 5.58 -29.78 -11.15
N LEU A 308 5.23 -28.57 -10.71
CA LEU A 308 5.23 -27.39 -11.57
C LEU A 308 6.63 -26.85 -11.80
N PHE A 309 7.48 -26.80 -10.78
CA PHE A 309 8.77 -26.08 -10.83
C PHE A 309 10.00 -26.98 -10.69
N GLY A 310 9.83 -28.28 -10.38
CA GLY A 310 10.95 -29.17 -10.11
C GLY A 310 11.61 -28.87 -8.75
N THR A 311 12.92 -28.64 -8.72
CA THR A 311 13.66 -28.36 -7.49
C THR A 311 13.76 -26.86 -7.22
N LEU A 312 13.93 -26.48 -5.94
CA LEU A 312 14.19 -25.09 -5.58
C LEU A 312 15.51 -24.55 -6.16
N ASP A 313 16.46 -25.41 -6.51
CA ASP A 313 17.69 -24.99 -7.21
C ASP A 313 17.41 -24.55 -8.64
N GLN A 314 16.47 -25.19 -9.34
CA GLN A 314 16.01 -24.74 -10.66
C GLN A 314 15.31 -23.38 -10.56
N VAL A 315 14.43 -23.20 -9.56
CA VAL A 315 13.80 -21.92 -9.25
C VAL A 315 14.84 -20.83 -8.93
N SER A 316 15.86 -21.17 -8.16
CA SER A 316 16.93 -20.24 -7.75
C SER A 316 17.74 -19.76 -8.95
N LYS A 317 18.15 -20.68 -9.85
CA LYS A 317 18.84 -20.34 -11.11
C LYS A 317 17.98 -19.47 -12.02
N HIS A 318 16.72 -19.87 -12.24
CA HIS A 318 15.73 -19.13 -13.03
C HIS A 318 15.57 -17.68 -12.56
N THR A 319 15.19 -17.53 -11.30
CA THR A 319 14.90 -16.22 -10.71
C THR A 319 16.14 -15.34 -10.59
N ALA A 320 17.33 -15.92 -10.36
CA ALA A 320 18.60 -15.18 -10.39
C ALA A 320 18.92 -14.65 -11.79
N ALA A 321 18.65 -15.42 -12.85
CA ALA A 321 18.84 -14.97 -14.23
C ALA A 321 17.89 -13.81 -14.59
N LEU A 322 16.62 -13.90 -14.21
CA LEU A 322 15.66 -12.82 -14.39
C LEU A 322 16.07 -11.56 -13.61
N ALA A 323 16.53 -11.71 -12.37
CA ALA A 323 16.99 -10.59 -11.54
C ALA A 323 18.24 -9.93 -12.12
N LYS A 324 19.17 -10.71 -12.68
CA LYS A 324 20.32 -10.19 -13.44
C LYS A 324 19.88 -9.37 -14.64
N GLN A 325 18.96 -9.91 -15.46
CA GLN A 325 18.44 -9.20 -16.63
C GLN A 325 17.79 -7.87 -16.23
N LEU A 326 16.93 -7.90 -15.20
CA LEU A 326 16.28 -6.70 -14.67
C LEU A 326 17.31 -5.69 -14.16
N TYR A 327 18.26 -6.11 -13.33
CA TYR A 327 19.31 -5.25 -12.80
C TYR A 327 20.12 -4.59 -13.92
N THR A 328 20.65 -5.37 -14.86
CA THR A 328 21.46 -4.85 -15.98
C THR A 328 20.68 -3.83 -16.80
N ALA A 329 19.40 -4.11 -17.09
CA ALA A 329 18.57 -3.18 -17.83
C ALA A 329 18.31 -1.88 -17.06
N LEU A 330 17.92 -1.95 -15.79
CA LEU A 330 17.68 -0.76 -14.95
C LEU A 330 18.94 0.11 -14.81
N VAL A 331 20.13 -0.50 -14.63
CA VAL A 331 21.41 0.22 -14.60
C VAL A 331 21.69 0.95 -15.92
N SER A 332 21.23 0.40 -17.06
CA SER A 332 21.47 0.94 -18.40
C SER A 332 20.50 2.07 -18.81
N LEU A 333 19.38 2.26 -18.11
CA LEU A 333 18.39 3.28 -18.46
C LEU A 333 18.96 4.70 -18.28
N ARG A 334 18.81 5.52 -19.32
CA ARG A 334 19.26 6.92 -19.37
C ARG A 334 18.15 7.82 -19.90
N HIS A 335 18.09 9.04 -19.39
CA HIS A 335 17.35 10.13 -20.03
C HIS A 335 18.10 10.59 -21.30
N ALA A 336 17.44 11.41 -22.14
CA ALA A 336 18.03 11.97 -23.36
C ALA A 336 19.29 12.83 -23.12
N ASN A 337 19.47 13.34 -21.90
CA ASN A 337 20.66 14.08 -21.48
C ASN A 337 21.75 13.18 -20.84
N ASP A 338 21.68 11.87 -21.03
CA ASP A 338 22.61 10.85 -20.54
C ASP A 338 22.70 10.70 -19.01
N THR A 339 21.76 11.30 -18.27
CA THR A 339 21.65 11.07 -16.83
C THR A 339 20.95 9.75 -16.51
N HIS A 340 21.34 9.11 -15.41
CA HIS A 340 20.75 7.84 -14.96
C HIS A 340 19.32 7.99 -14.45
N VAL A 341 18.45 7.10 -14.90
CA VAL A 341 17.03 7.05 -14.50
C VAL A 341 16.84 6.36 -13.15
N CYS A 342 17.63 5.32 -12.87
CA CYS A 342 17.50 4.49 -11.68
C CYS A 342 18.72 4.65 -10.74
N ALA A 343 18.45 4.76 -9.43
CA ALA A 343 19.44 4.62 -8.37
C ALA A 343 19.19 3.30 -7.62
N ILE A 344 20.04 2.29 -7.86
CA ILE A 344 19.86 0.93 -7.33
C ILE A 344 20.59 0.78 -5.98
N TYR A 345 19.91 0.17 -5.01
CA TYR A 345 20.43 -0.11 -3.67
C TYR A 345 20.94 -1.54 -3.58
N ALA A 346 22.13 -1.77 -4.13
CA ALA A 346 22.88 -3.02 -4.00
C ALA A 346 23.91 -2.89 -2.87
N SER A 347 24.13 -3.96 -2.08
CA SER A 347 25.23 -3.98 -1.11
C SER A 347 26.56 -4.23 -1.82
N GLY A 348 27.69 -3.90 -1.19
CA GLY A 348 29.02 -4.16 -1.75
C GLY A 348 29.30 -5.64 -2.05
N GLY A 349 28.60 -6.57 -1.38
CA GLY A 349 28.67 -8.01 -1.64
C GLY A 349 27.58 -8.55 -2.57
N SER A 350 26.79 -7.69 -3.23
CA SER A 350 25.71 -8.12 -4.13
C SER A 350 26.26 -8.43 -5.54
N SER A 351 25.88 -9.58 -6.10
CA SER A 351 26.18 -9.94 -7.49
C SER A 351 24.94 -10.54 -8.15
N TYR A 352 24.19 -9.71 -8.89
CA TYR A 352 22.99 -10.19 -9.58
C TYR A 352 23.36 -11.21 -10.65
N GLY A 353 22.85 -12.43 -10.49
CA GLY A 353 23.19 -13.59 -11.31
C GLY A 353 23.97 -14.67 -10.56
N ASP A 354 24.58 -14.34 -9.42
CA ASP A 354 25.09 -15.33 -8.48
C ASP A 354 24.00 -15.63 -7.44
N SER A 355 23.31 -16.76 -7.63
CA SER A 355 22.24 -17.17 -6.74
C SER A 355 22.73 -17.47 -5.33
N THR A 356 24.02 -17.71 -5.06
CA THR A 356 24.49 -18.04 -3.71
C THR A 356 24.47 -16.82 -2.77
N ILE A 357 24.73 -15.63 -3.30
CA ILE A 357 24.85 -14.37 -2.54
C ILE A 357 23.71 -13.37 -2.83
N GLN A 358 22.94 -13.56 -3.89
CA GLN A 358 21.88 -12.64 -4.30
C GLN A 358 20.60 -13.37 -4.71
N GLY A 359 19.50 -13.01 -4.05
CA GLY A 359 18.15 -13.42 -4.40
C GLY A 359 17.48 -12.49 -5.42
N PRO A 360 16.26 -12.84 -5.86
CA PRO A 360 15.63 -12.21 -7.02
C PRO A 360 14.81 -10.96 -6.67
N ILE A 361 15.42 -10.05 -5.91
CA ILE A 361 14.81 -8.80 -5.47
C ILE A 361 15.73 -7.64 -5.86
N VAL A 362 15.19 -6.62 -6.51
CA VAL A 362 15.90 -5.39 -6.85
C VAL A 362 15.22 -4.23 -6.13
N ALA A 363 15.99 -3.53 -5.29
CA ALA A 363 15.56 -2.31 -4.61
C ALA A 363 16.20 -1.08 -5.28
N PHE A 364 15.41 -0.07 -5.61
CA PHE A 364 15.90 1.14 -6.29
C PHE A 364 14.93 2.30 -6.12
N ASN A 365 15.37 3.53 -6.45
CA ASN A 365 14.50 4.69 -6.66
C ASN A 365 14.74 5.28 -8.06
N LEU A 366 13.81 6.13 -8.50
CA LEU A 366 13.86 6.79 -9.80
C LEU A 366 14.26 8.26 -9.67
N ARG A 367 14.94 8.78 -10.70
CA ARG A 367 15.28 10.20 -10.86
C ARG A 367 14.67 10.76 -12.13
N ASP A 368 14.44 12.07 -12.15
CA ASP A 368 14.08 12.80 -13.36
C ASP A 368 15.31 13.26 -14.14
N ASN A 369 15.10 13.85 -15.32
CA ASN A 369 16.17 14.37 -16.18
C ASN A 369 17.00 15.50 -15.52
N ARG A 370 16.55 16.09 -14.42
CA ARG A 370 17.27 17.11 -13.64
C ARG A 370 18.00 16.50 -12.44
N GLY A 371 17.88 15.18 -12.23
CA GLY A 371 18.48 14.45 -11.12
C GLY A 371 17.67 14.49 -9.82
N ASN A 372 16.45 15.06 -9.82
CA ASN A 372 15.59 15.06 -8.64
C ASN A 372 14.95 13.69 -8.44
N TRP A 373 14.64 13.35 -7.19
CA TRP A 373 13.93 12.12 -6.87
C TRP A 373 12.49 12.14 -7.36
N VAL A 374 12.07 11.03 -7.96
CA VAL A 374 10.67 10.75 -8.28
C VAL A 374 10.00 10.15 -7.04
N SER A 375 8.79 10.60 -6.72
CA SER A 375 8.02 10.11 -5.57
C SER A 375 7.64 8.64 -5.73
N ASN A 376 7.90 7.82 -4.71
CA ASN A 376 7.50 6.41 -4.71
C ASN A 376 5.97 6.24 -4.80
N THR A 377 5.23 7.17 -4.21
CA THR A 377 3.76 7.25 -4.26
C THR A 377 3.28 7.53 -5.68
N GLU A 378 4.01 8.33 -6.45
CA GLU A 378 3.74 8.54 -7.87
C GLU A 378 3.93 7.23 -8.65
N VAL A 379 5.05 6.54 -8.43
CA VAL A 379 5.35 5.25 -9.07
C VAL A 379 4.25 4.23 -8.76
N GLU A 380 3.84 4.11 -7.50
CA GLU A 380 2.77 3.18 -7.08
C GLU A 380 1.42 3.52 -7.75
N LYS A 381 1.09 4.80 -7.90
CA LYS A 381 -0.13 5.26 -8.59
C LYS A 381 -0.12 4.89 -10.07
N LEU A 382 1.01 5.09 -10.75
CA LEU A 382 1.16 4.76 -12.17
C LEU A 382 1.19 3.24 -12.39
N ALA A 383 1.92 2.52 -11.53
CA ALA A 383 1.96 1.06 -11.53
C ALA A 383 0.55 0.48 -11.40
N SER A 384 -0.23 0.95 -10.44
CA SER A 384 -1.63 0.54 -10.24
C SER A 384 -2.53 0.80 -11.47
N ILE A 385 -2.30 1.89 -12.23
CA ILE A 385 -3.06 2.19 -13.45
C ILE A 385 -2.73 1.21 -14.57
N LYS A 386 -1.47 0.80 -14.65
CA LYS A 386 -0.97 -0.18 -15.62
C LYS A 386 -1.08 -1.63 -15.14
N ASN A 387 -1.81 -1.87 -14.05
CA ASN A 387 -1.97 -3.19 -13.43
C ASN A 387 -0.63 -3.87 -13.10
N VAL A 388 0.34 -3.06 -12.65
CA VAL A 388 1.65 -3.48 -12.16
C VAL A 388 1.60 -3.49 -10.64
N HIS A 389 1.84 -4.65 -10.04
CA HIS A 389 1.81 -4.87 -8.60
C HIS A 389 3.23 -4.94 -8.06
N LEU A 390 3.68 -3.86 -7.44
CA LEU A 390 4.99 -3.76 -6.79
C LEU A 390 4.82 -3.12 -5.42
N ARG A 391 5.89 -3.13 -4.62
CA ARG A 391 5.85 -2.54 -3.28
C ARG A 391 6.77 -1.34 -3.18
N THR A 392 6.31 -0.31 -2.49
CA THR A 392 7.10 0.89 -2.19
C THR A 392 7.13 1.21 -0.69
N GLY A 393 8.01 2.12 -0.28
CA GLY A 393 8.09 2.63 1.09
C GLY A 393 9.15 1.93 1.94
N GLY A 394 8.89 1.75 3.23
CA GLY A 394 9.88 1.16 4.16
C GLY A 394 10.07 -0.36 4.02
N VAL A 395 9.26 -1.03 3.18
CA VAL A 395 9.31 -2.47 2.81
C VAL A 395 9.55 -3.47 3.97
N CYS A 396 9.24 -3.05 5.20
CA CYS A 396 9.44 -3.79 6.45
C CYS A 396 10.90 -4.13 6.80
N ASN A 397 11.88 -3.39 6.27
CA ASN A 397 13.31 -3.52 6.55
C ASN A 397 13.89 -2.15 6.96
N PRO A 398 13.55 -1.64 8.15
CA PRO A 398 13.83 -0.24 8.52
C PRO A 398 15.32 0.10 8.55
N GLY A 399 16.17 -0.82 9.03
CA GLY A 399 17.62 -0.63 9.05
C GLY A 399 18.21 -0.54 7.64
N GLY A 400 17.92 -1.54 6.81
CA GLY A 400 18.37 -1.57 5.41
C GLY A 400 17.89 -0.34 4.60
N VAL A 401 16.65 0.11 4.80
CA VAL A 401 16.14 1.32 4.13
C VAL A 401 16.85 2.57 4.62
N ALA A 402 17.04 2.73 5.94
CA ALA A 402 17.74 3.89 6.49
C ALA A 402 19.19 3.96 5.98
N GLN A 403 19.90 2.83 5.95
CA GLN A 403 21.27 2.75 5.44
C GLN A 403 21.34 3.05 3.93
N SER A 404 20.42 2.49 3.14
CA SER A 404 20.42 2.67 1.67
C SER A 404 20.07 4.10 1.24
N LEU A 405 19.32 4.82 2.07
CA LEU A 405 18.86 6.19 1.81
C LEU A 405 19.66 7.26 2.57
N ASP A 406 20.69 6.86 3.32
CA ASP A 406 21.48 7.74 4.19
C ASP A 406 20.58 8.59 5.13
N LEU A 407 19.62 7.92 5.79
CA LEU A 407 18.68 8.58 6.71
C LEU A 407 19.18 8.48 8.15
N ALA A 408 19.50 9.62 8.75
CA ALA A 408 19.87 9.70 10.15
C ALA A 408 18.64 9.50 11.06
N PRO A 409 18.81 8.95 12.29
CA PRO A 409 17.71 8.77 13.23
C PRO A 409 16.93 10.04 13.56
N TRP A 410 17.60 11.20 13.62
CA TRP A 410 16.94 12.48 13.89
C TRP A 410 16.08 12.93 12.70
N GLU A 411 16.53 12.74 11.46
CA GLU A 411 15.74 13.02 10.24
C GLU A 411 14.47 12.18 10.23
N MET A 412 14.55 10.89 10.59
CA MET A 412 13.37 10.02 10.67
C MET A 412 12.37 10.47 11.76
N ARG A 413 12.85 10.95 12.91
CA ARG A 413 12.00 11.49 13.99
C ARG A 413 11.38 12.84 13.61
N GLU A 414 12.14 13.70 12.94
CA GLU A 414 11.65 14.96 12.39
C GLU A 414 10.55 14.71 11.36
N ASN A 415 10.80 13.81 10.39
CA ASN A 415 9.82 13.39 9.39
C ASN A 415 8.52 12.92 10.06
N PHE A 416 8.61 12.06 11.08
CA PHE A 416 7.45 11.61 11.84
C PHE A 416 6.71 12.76 12.54
N SER A 417 7.46 13.71 13.13
CA SER A 417 6.92 14.88 13.82
C SER A 417 6.22 15.85 12.86
N ALA A 418 6.71 15.94 11.62
CA ALA A 418 6.08 16.65 10.49
C ALA A 418 4.86 15.91 9.90
N GLY A 419 4.44 14.79 10.50
CA GLY A 419 3.25 14.03 10.09
C GLY A 419 3.52 12.92 9.07
N HIS A 420 4.77 12.65 8.69
CA HIS A 420 5.10 11.53 7.81
C HIS A 420 4.75 10.20 8.48
N ARG A 421 4.11 9.31 7.72
CA ARG A 421 3.80 7.94 8.10
C ARG A 421 4.14 7.04 6.92
N CYS A 422 4.48 5.78 7.18
CA CYS A 422 4.71 4.80 6.13
C CYS A 422 3.46 4.70 5.23
N GLY A 423 3.65 4.83 3.91
CA GLY A 423 2.56 4.86 2.92
C GLY A 423 1.81 6.20 2.82
N GLY A 424 2.33 7.28 3.41
CA GLY A 424 1.79 8.64 3.25
C GLY A 424 2.08 9.25 1.88
N GLU A 425 1.33 10.30 1.50
CA GLU A 425 1.46 10.94 0.17
C GLU A 425 2.74 11.76 -0.04
N ASN A 426 3.45 12.11 1.03
CA ASN A 426 4.70 12.86 0.97
C ASN A 426 5.86 11.96 1.42
N ASP A 427 6.65 11.49 0.46
CA ASP A 427 7.70 10.49 0.62
C ASP A 427 9.09 10.96 0.18
N ILE A 428 9.21 12.26 -0.12
CA ILE A 428 10.49 12.96 -0.29
C ILE A 428 10.49 14.12 0.71
N LEU A 429 11.39 14.06 1.68
CA LEU A 429 11.53 15.05 2.75
C LEU A 429 12.97 15.54 2.81
N ASN A 430 13.16 16.86 2.87
CA ASN A 430 14.47 17.50 2.86
C ASN A 430 15.38 17.02 1.70
N GLY A 431 14.78 16.74 0.53
CA GLY A 431 15.50 16.26 -0.65
C GLY A 431 15.91 14.78 -0.62
N LYS A 432 15.53 14.02 0.41
CA LYS A 432 15.77 12.57 0.51
C LYS A 432 14.47 11.79 0.39
N PRO A 433 14.45 10.65 -0.34
CA PRO A 433 13.35 9.70 -0.27
C PRO A 433 13.25 9.10 1.14
N THR A 434 12.04 8.74 1.56
CA THR A 434 11.80 8.07 2.86
C THR A 434 11.55 6.56 2.73
N GLY A 435 11.65 6.02 1.53
CA GLY A 435 11.49 4.60 1.24
C GLY A 435 12.04 4.22 -0.13
N VAL A 436 11.90 2.94 -0.47
CA VAL A 436 12.42 2.35 -1.72
C VAL A 436 11.31 1.77 -2.59
N ILE A 437 11.56 1.65 -3.90
CA ILE A 437 10.77 0.78 -4.80
C ILE A 437 11.40 -0.61 -4.76
N ARG A 438 10.59 -1.65 -4.53
CA ARG A 438 11.02 -3.04 -4.51
C ARG A 438 10.30 -3.84 -5.59
N VAL A 439 11.09 -4.41 -6.49
CA VAL A 439 10.66 -5.44 -7.44
C VAL A 439 11.19 -6.78 -6.97
N SER A 440 10.32 -7.77 -6.84
CA SER A 440 10.65 -9.13 -6.41
C SER A 440 10.03 -10.14 -7.35
N LEU A 441 10.86 -11.04 -7.87
CA LEU A 441 10.48 -12.06 -8.85
C LEU A 441 10.33 -13.42 -8.15
N GLY A 442 9.38 -14.24 -8.61
CA GLY A 442 9.06 -15.55 -8.06
C GLY A 442 9.20 -16.67 -9.09
N ALA A 443 8.90 -17.90 -8.68
CA ALA A 443 9.06 -19.10 -9.51
C ALA A 443 8.30 -19.05 -10.85
N MET A 444 7.16 -18.35 -10.89
CA MET A 444 6.30 -18.16 -12.06
C MET A 444 6.55 -16.86 -12.82
N SER A 445 7.53 -16.04 -12.41
CA SER A 445 7.94 -14.87 -13.17
C SER A 445 8.63 -15.28 -14.48
N THR A 446 8.55 -14.43 -15.48
CA THR A 446 9.00 -14.68 -16.86
C THR A 446 9.88 -13.53 -17.36
N ARG A 447 10.60 -13.76 -18.47
CA ARG A 447 11.33 -12.68 -19.16
C ARG A 447 10.38 -11.59 -19.67
N SER A 448 9.16 -11.98 -20.07
CA SER A 448 8.10 -11.06 -20.46
C SER A 448 7.70 -10.12 -19.31
N ASP A 449 7.67 -10.59 -18.06
CA ASP A 449 7.43 -9.69 -16.91
C ASP A 449 8.51 -8.63 -16.77
N VAL A 450 9.78 -9.03 -16.89
CA VAL A 450 10.92 -8.12 -16.83
C VAL A 450 10.84 -7.09 -17.96
N ALA A 451 10.56 -7.53 -19.18
CA ALA A 451 10.41 -6.64 -20.34
C ALA A 451 9.23 -5.67 -20.18
N ARG A 452 8.06 -6.15 -19.73
CA ARG A 452 6.88 -5.31 -19.47
C ARG A 452 7.15 -4.28 -18.37
N PHE A 453 7.89 -4.65 -17.34
CA PHE A 453 8.28 -3.72 -16.28
C PHE A 453 9.23 -2.63 -16.79
N LEU A 454 10.25 -3.01 -17.58
CA LEU A 454 11.18 -2.06 -18.17
C LEU A 454 10.48 -1.11 -19.14
N ALA A 455 9.54 -1.63 -19.94
CA ALA A 455 8.70 -0.80 -20.82
C ALA A 455 7.83 0.18 -20.02
N PHE A 456 7.31 -0.23 -18.86
CA PHE A 456 6.62 0.68 -17.95
C PHE A 456 7.55 1.79 -17.42
N VAL A 457 8.77 1.45 -17.01
CA VAL A 457 9.74 2.47 -16.57
C VAL A 457 10.10 3.43 -17.70
N ASP A 458 10.35 2.89 -18.90
CA ASP A 458 10.64 3.65 -20.11
C ASP A 458 9.49 4.57 -20.54
N GLU A 459 8.24 4.11 -20.47
CA GLU A 459 7.06 4.89 -20.87
C GLU A 459 6.84 6.12 -19.96
N PHE A 460 7.08 6.00 -18.65
CA PHE A 460 6.68 7.03 -17.67
C PHE A 460 7.80 7.82 -17.05
N PHE A 461 9.01 7.27 -17.00
CA PHE A 461 10.10 7.86 -16.21
C PHE A 461 11.36 8.12 -17.02
N VAL A 462 11.44 7.65 -18.26
CA VAL A 462 12.51 8.04 -19.18
C VAL A 462 12.08 9.24 -19.99
N ASP A 463 12.87 10.32 -19.89
CA ASP A 463 12.67 11.50 -20.73
C ASP A 463 13.46 11.31 -22.02
N LYS A 464 12.76 11.30 -23.15
CA LYS A 464 13.32 11.09 -24.49
C LYS A 464 13.57 12.39 -25.24
N THR A 465 13.20 13.53 -24.66
CA THR A 465 13.28 14.85 -25.29
C THR A 465 14.30 15.73 -24.59
N LEU A 466 15.19 16.35 -25.37
CA LEU A 466 16.01 17.45 -24.89
C LEU A 466 15.12 18.70 -24.85
N HIS A 467 14.54 19.00 -23.69
CA HIS A 467 13.81 20.25 -23.52
C HIS A 467 14.80 21.43 -23.65
N PRO A 468 14.59 22.37 -24.59
CA PRO A 468 15.27 23.66 -24.54
C PRO A 468 14.87 24.39 -23.25
N PRO A 469 15.72 25.26 -22.68
CA PRO A 469 15.32 26.10 -21.56
C PRO A 469 14.08 26.91 -21.96
N GLU A 470 13.02 26.83 -21.15
CA GLU A 470 11.74 27.51 -21.39
C GLU A 470 11.98 29.02 -21.56
N LEU A 471 11.66 29.52 -22.74
CA LEU A 471 11.56 30.96 -23.03
C LEU A 471 10.28 31.47 -22.38
N SER A 472 10.42 32.26 -21.31
CA SER A 472 9.33 33.00 -20.71
C SER A 472 8.83 34.08 -21.69
N LEU A 473 7.58 33.97 -22.11
CA LEU A 473 6.87 35.02 -22.84
C LEU A 473 6.27 35.99 -21.83
N SER A 474 6.55 37.27 -22.00
CA SER A 474 6.10 38.36 -21.13
C SER A 474 4.59 38.61 -21.23
N PRO A 475 3.85 38.72 -20.12
CA PRO A 475 2.41 38.95 -20.17
C PRO A 475 2.06 40.45 -20.33
N SER A 476 1.20 40.76 -21.30
CA SER A 476 0.56 42.06 -21.43
C SER A 476 -0.61 42.20 -20.45
N LYS A 477 -0.69 43.34 -19.74
CA LYS A 477 -1.84 43.66 -18.87
C LYS A 477 -3.08 43.99 -19.71
N SER A 478 -4.06 43.09 -19.71
CA SER A 478 -5.46 43.46 -19.97
C SER A 478 -6.40 42.54 -19.19
N LEU A 479 -7.41 43.12 -18.55
CA LEU A 479 -8.59 42.38 -18.09
C LEU A 479 -9.36 41.97 -19.35
N SER A 480 -9.15 40.73 -19.82
CA SER A 480 -9.87 40.25 -21.00
C SER A 480 -11.22 39.67 -20.59
N GLN A 481 -12.32 40.20 -21.15
CA GLN A 481 -13.67 39.64 -21.00
C GLN A 481 -13.83 38.42 -21.92
N ARG A 482 -13.01 37.39 -21.67
CA ARG A 482 -12.87 36.25 -22.56
C ARG A 482 -13.67 35.03 -22.11
N PHE A 483 -13.84 34.85 -20.80
CA PHE A 483 -14.45 33.68 -20.21
C PHE A 483 -15.87 33.97 -19.70
N HIS A 484 -16.69 32.93 -19.64
CA HIS A 484 -17.96 32.93 -18.94
C HIS A 484 -18.15 31.64 -18.16
N VAL A 485 -19.01 31.66 -17.15
CA VAL A 485 -19.38 30.46 -16.39
C VAL A 485 -20.25 29.55 -17.26
N GLU A 486 -19.70 28.45 -17.76
CA GLU A 486 -20.45 27.47 -18.55
C GLU A 486 -21.43 26.69 -17.67
N SER A 487 -20.95 26.20 -16.52
CA SER A 487 -21.78 25.43 -15.61
C SER A 487 -21.31 25.52 -14.16
N LEU A 488 -22.29 25.42 -13.26
CA LEU A 488 -22.08 25.33 -11.82
C LEU A 488 -22.57 23.98 -11.32
N THR A 489 -21.78 23.35 -10.44
CA THR A 489 -22.05 22.02 -9.93
C THR A 489 -21.72 21.94 -8.44
N VAL A 490 -22.60 21.31 -7.67
CA VAL A 490 -22.37 20.96 -6.27
C VAL A 490 -22.37 19.44 -6.09
N TYR A 491 -21.65 18.98 -5.08
CA TYR A 491 -21.58 17.59 -4.68
C TYR A 491 -22.06 17.47 -3.24
N PRO A 492 -23.39 17.45 -2.99
CA PRO A 492 -23.94 17.48 -1.63
C PRO A 492 -23.34 16.41 -0.72
N VAL A 493 -23.22 15.18 -1.24
CA VAL A 493 -22.58 14.07 -0.54
C VAL A 493 -21.17 13.82 -1.10
N LYS A 494 -20.15 13.87 -0.22
CA LYS A 494 -18.76 13.57 -0.53
C LYS A 494 -18.65 12.22 -1.25
N SER A 495 -17.82 12.17 -2.30
CA SER A 495 -17.55 10.97 -3.10
C SER A 495 -18.74 10.46 -3.95
N CYS A 496 -19.91 11.09 -3.87
CA CYS A 496 -21.10 10.71 -4.64
C CYS A 496 -21.27 11.54 -5.91
N GLY A 497 -22.30 11.23 -6.71
CA GLY A 497 -22.64 11.92 -7.94
C GLY A 497 -22.87 13.42 -7.78
N ARG A 498 -22.80 14.12 -8.91
CA ARG A 498 -23.03 15.56 -9.01
C ARG A 498 -24.51 15.93 -8.94
N TRP A 499 -24.80 17.12 -8.44
CA TRP A 499 -26.04 17.83 -8.70
C TRP A 499 -25.72 19.10 -9.49
N GLN A 500 -26.26 19.21 -10.71
CA GLN A 500 -26.01 20.36 -11.57
C GLN A 500 -26.97 21.48 -11.19
N ILE A 501 -26.42 22.66 -10.91
CA ILE A 501 -27.24 23.84 -10.65
C ILE A 501 -27.97 24.21 -11.95
N PRO A 502 -29.30 24.43 -11.91
CA PRO A 502 -30.06 24.83 -13.09
C PRO A 502 -29.49 26.09 -13.76
N HIS A 503 -29.59 26.15 -15.09
CA HIS A 503 -29.07 27.26 -15.87
C HIS A 503 -29.67 28.61 -15.41
N ALA A 504 -28.84 29.65 -15.35
CA ALA A 504 -29.18 31.00 -14.88
C ALA A 504 -29.71 31.12 -13.44
N MET A 505 -29.75 30.03 -12.65
CA MET A 505 -30.12 30.08 -11.24
C MET A 505 -29.00 30.76 -10.44
N PRO A 506 -29.27 31.87 -9.73
CA PRO A 506 -28.29 32.48 -8.83
C PRO A 506 -27.93 31.51 -7.70
N TRP A 507 -26.64 31.35 -7.44
CA TRP A 507 -26.12 30.46 -6.40
C TRP A 507 -25.12 31.18 -5.50
N GLU A 508 -25.25 30.94 -4.20
CA GLU A 508 -24.43 31.58 -3.18
C GLU A 508 -23.04 30.93 -3.11
N ILE A 509 -22.01 31.78 -3.10
CA ILE A 509 -20.64 31.42 -2.73
C ILE A 509 -20.39 31.86 -1.29
N ARG A 510 -19.90 30.93 -0.47
CA ARG A 510 -19.48 31.13 0.91
C ARG A 510 -17.96 30.94 1.03
N ASN A 511 -17.41 31.27 2.19
CA ASN A 511 -15.97 31.05 2.47
C ASN A 511 -15.58 29.58 2.34
N GLU A 512 -16.50 28.66 2.64
CA GLU A 512 -16.32 27.20 2.56
C GLU A 512 -16.57 26.62 1.16
N GLY A 513 -17.03 27.43 0.20
CA GLY A 513 -17.29 27.02 -1.19
C GLY A 513 -18.69 27.37 -1.67
N LEU A 514 -19.20 26.67 -2.69
CA LEU A 514 -20.59 26.83 -3.12
C LEU A 514 -21.53 26.32 -2.01
N ALA A 515 -22.63 27.04 -1.74
CA ALA A 515 -23.63 26.60 -0.77
C ALA A 515 -24.10 25.16 -1.07
N TRP A 516 -24.25 24.35 -0.02
CA TRP A 516 -24.64 22.93 -0.08
C TRP A 516 -23.62 21.97 -0.68
N ASP A 517 -22.40 22.42 -0.99
CA ASP A 517 -21.35 21.53 -1.46
C ASP A 517 -20.68 20.78 -0.30
N ARG A 518 -20.65 19.44 -0.39
CA ARG A 518 -19.93 18.54 0.53
C ARG A 518 -20.29 18.74 2.02
N GLU A 519 -21.57 18.95 2.32
CA GLU A 519 -22.11 18.96 3.69
C GLU A 519 -22.35 17.56 4.25
N TRP A 520 -22.50 16.55 3.40
CA TRP A 520 -22.72 15.15 3.82
C TRP A 520 -21.57 14.24 3.39
N CYS A 521 -21.37 13.14 4.11
CA CYS A 521 -20.57 12.00 3.65
C CYS A 521 -21.26 10.68 4.04
N ILE A 522 -20.73 9.58 3.50
CA ILE A 522 -21.12 8.23 3.89
C ILE A 522 -20.01 7.66 4.76
N VAL A 523 -20.35 7.08 5.91
CA VAL A 523 -19.42 6.51 6.87
C VAL A 523 -19.68 5.01 7.06
N HIS A 524 -18.61 4.24 7.26
CA HIS A 524 -18.73 2.82 7.60
C HIS A 524 -19.29 2.66 9.02
N GLN A 525 -20.31 1.80 9.20
CA GLN A 525 -21.01 1.67 10.48
C GLN A 525 -20.13 1.14 11.62
N GLY A 526 -19.22 0.20 11.32
CA GLY A 526 -18.37 -0.42 12.35
C GLY A 526 -17.14 0.40 12.75
N THR A 527 -16.67 1.32 11.90
CA THR A 527 -15.40 2.05 12.11
C THR A 527 -15.56 3.56 12.14
N ALA A 528 -16.75 4.08 11.79
CA ALA A 528 -17.04 5.50 11.61
C ALA A 528 -16.10 6.25 10.63
N LYS A 529 -15.31 5.52 9.82
CA LYS A 529 -14.46 6.11 8.79
C LYS A 529 -15.29 6.49 7.57
N ALA A 530 -15.07 7.69 7.03
CA ALA A 530 -15.73 8.13 5.81
C ALA A 530 -15.26 7.32 4.60
N LEU A 531 -16.23 6.89 3.78
CA LEU A 531 -15.97 6.15 2.55
C LEU A 531 -15.47 7.09 1.45
N SER A 532 -14.63 6.54 0.57
CA SER A 532 -14.07 7.26 -0.58
C SER A 532 -14.45 6.60 -1.90
N GLN A 533 -14.70 7.41 -2.93
CA GLN A 533 -15.00 6.90 -4.28
C GLN A 533 -13.86 6.03 -4.83
N LYS A 534 -12.60 6.32 -4.44
CA LYS A 534 -11.40 5.55 -4.83
C LYS A 534 -11.49 4.08 -4.38
N GLN A 535 -11.91 3.86 -3.13
CA GLN A 535 -12.06 2.52 -2.54
C GLN A 535 -13.39 1.88 -2.95
N HIS A 536 -14.45 2.68 -3.09
CA HIS A 536 -15.80 2.22 -3.44
C HIS A 536 -16.35 2.98 -4.67
N PRO A 537 -15.99 2.56 -5.90
CA PRO A 537 -16.39 3.25 -7.13
C PRO A 537 -17.91 3.38 -7.33
N ARG A 538 -18.68 2.43 -6.79
CA ARG A 538 -20.16 2.44 -6.81
C ARG A 538 -20.76 3.70 -6.17
N MET A 539 -20.02 4.41 -5.31
CA MET A 539 -20.46 5.72 -4.80
C MET A 539 -20.73 6.73 -5.92
N ALA A 540 -20.06 6.61 -7.09
CA ALA A 540 -20.33 7.44 -8.26
C ALA A 540 -21.79 7.33 -8.76
N LEU A 541 -22.45 6.20 -8.52
CA LEU A 541 -23.82 5.94 -8.92
C LEU A 541 -24.85 6.61 -8.00
N ILE A 542 -24.46 6.99 -6.78
CA ILE A 542 -25.37 7.64 -5.82
C ILE A 542 -25.65 9.07 -6.29
N ARG A 543 -26.92 9.41 -6.53
CA ARG A 543 -27.37 10.70 -7.08
C ARG A 543 -28.08 11.54 -6.02
N PRO A 544 -27.39 12.51 -5.40
CA PRO A 544 -28.03 13.51 -4.56
C PRO A 544 -28.77 14.57 -5.38
N THR A 545 -29.96 14.97 -4.91
CA THR A 545 -30.78 16.03 -5.47
C THR A 545 -31.25 16.97 -4.36
N LEU A 546 -30.96 18.27 -4.50
CA LEU A 546 -31.44 19.31 -3.58
C LEU A 546 -32.85 19.76 -4.00
N ASP A 547 -33.86 19.38 -3.22
CA ASP A 547 -35.26 19.75 -3.43
C ASP A 547 -35.64 20.86 -2.45
N PHE A 548 -35.40 22.11 -2.86
CA PHE A 548 -35.70 23.28 -2.02
C PHE A 548 -37.19 23.53 -1.81
N LYS A 549 -38.06 23.03 -2.70
CA LYS A 549 -39.52 23.18 -2.55
C LYS A 549 -40.03 22.30 -1.42
N ALA A 550 -39.52 21.07 -1.33
CA ALA A 550 -39.84 20.16 -0.23
C ALA A 550 -38.94 20.34 1.00
N GLY A 551 -37.83 21.07 0.89
CA GLY A 551 -36.84 21.23 1.96
C GLY A 551 -36.02 19.96 2.22
N MET A 552 -35.81 19.11 1.20
CA MET A 552 -35.21 17.78 1.35
C MET A 552 -33.99 17.57 0.44
N LEU A 553 -32.97 16.88 0.95
CA LEU A 553 -31.95 16.21 0.14
C LEU A 553 -32.48 14.81 -0.20
N ARG A 554 -32.74 14.56 -1.49
CA ARG A 554 -33.13 13.24 -2.00
C ARG A 554 -31.91 12.52 -2.54
N ILE A 555 -31.78 11.23 -2.25
CA ILE A 555 -30.68 10.39 -2.72
C ILE A 555 -31.28 9.17 -3.42
N SER A 556 -30.93 8.99 -4.68
CA SER A 556 -31.35 7.86 -5.51
C SER A 556 -30.16 7.13 -6.14
N VAL A 557 -30.41 5.95 -6.70
CA VAL A 557 -29.43 5.18 -7.47
C VAL A 557 -30.07 4.83 -8.83
N PRO A 558 -29.38 5.04 -9.97
CA PRO A 558 -29.89 4.65 -11.27
C PRO A 558 -30.25 3.16 -11.32
N GLY A 559 -31.40 2.85 -11.91
CA GLY A 559 -31.88 1.47 -12.04
C GLY A 559 -32.69 0.95 -10.85
N THR A 560 -32.86 1.73 -9.77
CA THR A 560 -33.77 1.41 -8.66
C THR A 560 -34.90 2.43 -8.57
N SER A 561 -36.09 2.00 -8.14
CA SER A 561 -37.20 2.90 -7.79
C SER A 561 -37.12 3.42 -6.35
N GLU A 562 -36.24 2.84 -5.54
CA GLU A 562 -36.02 3.25 -4.15
C GLU A 562 -35.23 4.56 -4.07
N GLN A 563 -35.61 5.41 -3.12
CA GLN A 563 -34.89 6.64 -2.78
C GLN A 563 -35.02 6.91 -1.29
N ILE A 564 -34.00 7.54 -0.72
CA ILE A 564 -34.05 8.07 0.65
C ILE A 564 -34.08 9.59 0.60
N ALA A 565 -34.68 10.21 1.63
CA ALA A 565 -34.73 11.66 1.74
C ALA A 565 -34.37 12.07 3.17
N VAL A 566 -33.59 13.14 3.29
CA VAL A 566 -33.23 13.74 4.59
C VAL A 566 -33.49 15.24 4.57
N PRO A 567 -33.92 15.86 5.70
CA PRO A 567 -34.17 17.29 5.74
C PRO A 567 -32.92 18.13 5.45
N LEU A 568 -33.10 19.25 4.75
CA LEU A 568 -32.05 20.25 4.54
C LEU A 568 -31.80 21.12 5.80
N SER A 569 -32.73 21.12 6.77
CA SER A 569 -32.60 21.86 8.03
C SER A 569 -31.27 21.58 8.74
N ALA A 570 -30.57 22.63 9.18
CA ALA A 570 -29.31 22.51 9.91
C ALA A 570 -29.48 21.78 11.25
N ASP A 571 -30.66 21.93 11.87
CA ASP A 571 -31.07 21.15 13.03
C ASP A 571 -32.50 20.63 12.86
N PRO A 572 -32.68 19.36 12.45
CA PRO A 572 -33.99 18.73 12.35
C PRO A 572 -34.46 18.10 13.66
N THR A 573 -33.67 18.13 14.75
CA THR A 573 -34.04 17.52 16.04
C THR A 573 -35.38 17.98 16.62
N PRO A 574 -35.86 19.23 16.41
CA PRO A 574 -37.19 19.63 16.88
C PRO A 574 -38.36 18.94 16.16
N PHE A 575 -38.09 18.23 15.06
CA PHE A 575 -39.09 17.61 14.19
C PHE A 575 -38.88 16.08 14.04
N ASP A 576 -37.77 15.56 14.56
CA ASP A 576 -37.36 14.15 14.41
C ASP A 576 -36.31 13.79 15.50
N GLU A 577 -36.79 13.45 16.70
CA GLU A 577 -35.95 13.24 17.90
C GLU A 577 -35.05 11.99 17.81
N ASP A 578 -35.41 10.99 17.00
CA ASP A 578 -34.71 9.70 16.90
C ASP A 578 -33.78 9.57 15.67
N ALA A 579 -33.72 10.57 14.78
CA ALA A 579 -33.03 10.45 13.50
C ALA A 579 -31.50 10.57 13.55
N PHE A 580 -30.93 11.07 14.65
CA PHE A 580 -29.51 11.40 14.74
C PHE A 580 -28.81 10.87 15.98
N SER A 581 -27.55 10.43 15.81
CA SER A 581 -26.61 10.27 16.92
C SER A 581 -25.34 11.08 16.64
N GLN A 582 -24.81 11.77 17.65
CA GLN A 582 -23.50 12.42 17.55
C GLN A 582 -22.41 11.39 17.80
N ARG A 583 -21.44 11.27 16.89
CA ARG A 583 -20.22 10.47 17.09
C ARG A 583 -19.01 11.13 16.43
N ASP A 584 -17.84 10.77 16.93
CA ASP A 584 -16.58 11.07 16.26
C ASP A 584 -16.45 10.20 14.99
N ALA A 585 -16.09 10.83 13.88
CA ALA A 585 -15.81 10.22 12.59
C ALA A 585 -14.42 10.63 12.12
N THR A 586 -13.87 9.96 11.10
CA THR A 586 -12.57 10.34 10.52
C THR A 586 -12.68 10.56 9.02
N VAL A 587 -12.24 11.73 8.53
CA VAL A 587 -12.17 12.07 7.09
C VAL A 587 -10.75 12.50 6.77
N CYS A 588 -10.14 11.87 5.76
CA CYS A 588 -8.77 12.19 5.33
C CYS A 588 -7.72 12.10 6.47
N GLY A 589 -7.97 11.32 7.51
CA GLY A 589 -7.08 11.17 8.68
C GLY A 589 -7.44 12.08 9.86
N ASP A 590 -8.28 13.10 9.65
CA ASP A 590 -8.65 14.07 10.69
C ASP A 590 -9.87 13.55 11.50
N PRO A 591 -9.81 13.50 12.85
CA PRO A 591 -10.98 13.25 13.67
C PRO A 591 -11.92 14.45 13.64
N ILE A 592 -13.21 14.21 13.42
CA ILE A 592 -14.25 15.24 13.29
C ILE A 592 -15.56 14.79 13.94
N ARG A 593 -16.30 15.72 14.53
CA ARG A 593 -17.65 15.45 15.05
C ARG A 593 -18.67 15.54 13.92
N ALA A 594 -19.33 14.43 13.62
CA ALA A 594 -20.37 14.36 12.59
C ALA A 594 -21.71 13.94 13.21
N ARG A 595 -22.83 14.41 12.62
CA ARG A 595 -24.17 13.94 12.97
C ARG A 595 -24.50 12.74 12.08
N LEU A 596 -24.57 11.54 12.66
CA LEU A 596 -24.87 10.30 11.92
C LEU A 596 -26.38 10.08 11.88
N TYR A 597 -26.88 9.71 10.71
CA TYR A 597 -28.26 9.27 10.55
C TYR A 597 -28.40 7.81 11.04
N THR A 598 -29.28 7.59 12.00
CA THR A 598 -29.50 6.29 12.68
C THR A 598 -30.58 5.44 12.01
N SER A 599 -31.35 6.02 11.09
CA SER A 599 -32.44 5.34 10.38
C SER A 599 -31.96 4.05 9.68
N PRO A 600 -32.55 2.87 10.00
CA PRO A 600 -32.25 1.62 9.31
C PRO A 600 -32.53 1.70 7.81
N ALA A 601 -33.53 2.47 7.38
CA ALA A 601 -33.85 2.63 5.97
C ALA A 601 -32.71 3.33 5.20
N ILE A 602 -32.12 4.38 5.78
CA ILE A 602 -30.96 5.08 5.20
C ILE A 602 -29.75 4.14 5.12
N ALA A 603 -29.47 3.42 6.21
CA ALA A 603 -28.34 2.49 6.26
C ALA A 603 -28.51 1.33 5.27
N ASN A 604 -29.68 0.71 5.20
CA ASN A 604 -29.95 -0.42 4.31
C ASN A 604 -29.86 -0.01 2.84
N PHE A 605 -30.43 1.14 2.47
CA PHE A 605 -30.36 1.68 1.11
C PHE A 605 -28.91 1.92 0.66
N LEU A 606 -28.12 2.63 1.47
CA LEU A 606 -26.73 2.93 1.15
C LEU A 606 -25.84 1.68 1.17
N SER A 607 -26.05 0.78 2.13
CA SER A 607 -25.29 -0.47 2.24
C SER A 607 -25.55 -1.39 1.04
N SER A 608 -26.80 -1.48 0.57
CA SER A 608 -27.14 -2.24 -0.63
C SER A 608 -26.58 -1.60 -1.89
N ALA A 609 -26.58 -0.27 -1.97
CA ALA A 609 -26.03 0.47 -3.10
C ALA A 609 -24.49 0.30 -3.24
N ILE A 610 -23.77 0.31 -2.12
CA ILE A 610 -22.29 0.32 -2.10
C ILE A 610 -21.70 -1.10 -1.93
N GLY A 611 -22.40 -2.00 -1.23
CA GLY A 611 -21.95 -3.36 -0.91
C GLY A 611 -21.19 -3.49 0.41
N VAL A 612 -21.21 -2.46 1.28
CA VAL A 612 -20.59 -2.50 2.62
C VAL A 612 -21.49 -1.82 3.67
N PRO A 613 -21.46 -2.25 4.95
CA PRO A 613 -22.26 -1.63 6.01
C PRO A 613 -21.92 -0.14 6.21
N CYS A 614 -22.85 0.75 5.86
CA CYS A 614 -22.63 2.19 5.92
C CYS A 614 -23.91 3.00 6.17
N THR A 615 -23.74 4.25 6.62
CA THR A 615 -24.84 5.20 6.80
C THR A 615 -24.41 6.61 6.39
N LEU A 616 -25.38 7.53 6.29
CA LEU A 616 -25.15 8.93 5.99
C LEU A 616 -24.70 9.69 7.25
N ALA A 617 -23.84 10.68 7.07
CA ALA A 617 -23.45 11.63 8.11
C ALA A 617 -23.47 13.05 7.53
N ARG A 618 -23.82 14.04 8.37
CA ARG A 618 -23.82 15.47 8.02
C ARG A 618 -22.84 16.26 8.88
N PHE A 619 -22.20 17.23 8.26
CA PHE A 619 -21.37 18.25 8.89
C PHE A 619 -22.17 19.53 9.03
N PRO A 620 -22.24 20.13 10.23
CA PRO A 620 -22.85 21.45 10.37
C PRO A 620 -22.02 22.47 9.58
N ALA A 621 -22.69 23.32 8.80
CA ALA A 621 -22.04 24.49 8.20
C ALA A 621 -21.44 25.36 9.33
N ALA A 622 -20.24 25.92 9.10
CA ALA A 622 -19.40 26.58 10.10
C ALA A 622 -20.00 27.83 10.79
N SER A 623 -21.29 28.13 10.58
CA SER A 623 -22.00 29.27 11.15
C SER A 623 -22.54 29.04 12.58
N GLY A 624 -22.25 27.89 13.21
CA GLY A 624 -22.54 27.64 14.63
C GLY A 624 -21.24 27.48 15.44
N ASN A 625 -21.21 28.00 16.67
CA ASN A 625 -20.08 28.00 17.63
C ASN A 625 -19.53 26.59 17.99
N PHE A 626 -19.05 25.79 17.03
CA PHE A 626 -18.51 24.45 17.23
C PHE A 626 -17.07 24.36 16.73
N SER A 627 -16.17 23.95 17.64
CA SER A 627 -14.71 24.03 17.60
C SER A 627 -13.98 23.08 16.61
N SER A 628 -14.53 22.70 15.46
CA SER A 628 -13.79 21.84 14.51
C SER A 628 -13.91 22.29 13.05
N THR A 629 -13.31 23.42 12.73
CA THR A 629 -13.11 23.90 11.35
C THR A 629 -11.87 23.24 10.74
N ARG A 630 -12.02 22.54 9.61
CA ARG A 630 -10.89 22.09 8.79
C ARG A 630 -10.42 23.26 7.92
N HIS A 631 -9.13 23.31 7.62
CA HIS A 631 -8.55 24.35 6.78
C HIS A 631 -7.89 23.77 5.53
N SER A 632 -7.78 24.58 4.47
CA SER A 632 -7.05 24.21 3.25
C SER A 632 -5.61 23.75 3.56
N LYS A 633 -5.10 22.73 2.86
CA LYS A 633 -3.79 22.13 3.15
C LYS A 633 -2.63 23.13 2.99
N ALA A 634 -1.62 23.03 3.85
CA ALA A 634 -0.51 23.97 3.98
C ALA A 634 0.42 24.14 2.76
N HIS A 635 0.32 23.30 1.72
CA HIS A 635 1.18 23.36 0.53
C HIS A 635 0.61 24.23 -0.61
N LEU A 636 -0.61 24.77 -0.45
CA LEU A 636 -1.13 25.82 -1.32
C LEU A 636 -0.51 27.14 -0.86
N PRO A 637 -0.07 28.05 -1.75
CA PRO A 637 0.55 29.32 -1.36
C PRO A 637 -0.41 30.06 -0.42
N GLN A 638 0.04 30.28 0.82
CA GLN A 638 -0.60 31.23 1.70
C GLN A 638 -0.29 32.61 1.12
N ALA A 639 -1.32 33.41 0.84
CA ALA A 639 -1.13 34.80 0.43
C ALA A 639 -0.14 35.49 1.38
N LYS A 640 0.77 36.30 0.80
CA LYS A 640 1.92 36.97 1.43
C LYS A 640 1.64 37.30 2.91
N SER A 641 2.53 36.78 3.78
CA SER A 641 2.52 36.92 5.23
C SER A 641 2.26 38.36 5.71
N THR A 642 1.02 38.66 6.06
CA THR A 642 0.66 39.70 7.02
C THR A 642 0.37 39.05 8.38
N PRO A 643 0.70 39.69 9.52
CA PRO A 643 0.41 39.13 10.84
C PRO A 643 -1.11 39.08 11.05
N GLY A 644 -1.67 37.87 11.03
CA GLY A 644 -3.11 37.62 11.09
C GLY A 644 -3.51 36.56 10.07
N THR A 645 -3.19 35.30 10.37
CA THR A 645 -3.47 34.14 9.51
C THR A 645 -4.95 34.09 9.12
N ILE A 646 -5.28 34.41 7.87
CA ILE A 646 -6.65 34.21 7.35
C ILE A 646 -6.86 32.70 7.19
N GLN A 647 -7.41 32.08 8.22
CA GLN A 647 -7.81 30.68 8.20
C GLN A 647 -8.98 30.48 7.23
N ARG A 648 -8.78 29.67 6.18
CA ARG A 648 -9.78 29.40 5.15
C ARG A 648 -10.52 28.10 5.47
N PRO A 649 -11.79 28.16 5.91
CA PRO A 649 -12.51 26.97 6.31
C PRO A 649 -12.85 26.10 5.08
N ILE A 650 -12.73 24.79 5.22
CA ILE A 650 -13.24 23.79 4.28
C ILE A 650 -14.15 22.83 5.05
N LEU A 651 -15.20 22.34 4.40
CA LEU A 651 -16.01 21.24 4.93
C LEU A 651 -15.34 19.90 4.62
N LEU A 652 -16.04 19.03 3.91
CA LEU A 652 -15.55 17.71 3.48
C LEU A 652 -14.74 17.74 2.18
N SER A 653 -14.34 18.93 1.70
CA SER A 653 -13.38 19.06 0.61
C SER A 653 -12.01 18.50 0.99
N ASN A 654 -11.26 18.05 -0.02
CA ASN A 654 -9.93 17.46 0.21
C ASN A 654 -8.84 18.52 0.37
N GLU A 655 -8.84 19.57 -0.47
CA GLU A 655 -7.73 20.53 -0.58
C GLU A 655 -8.17 22.00 -0.61
N SER A 656 -9.27 22.34 -1.31
CA SER A 656 -9.82 23.71 -1.38
C SER A 656 -11.36 23.78 -1.34
N PRO A 657 -11.94 24.96 -1.07
CA PRO A 657 -13.38 25.23 -1.14
C PRO A 657 -14.00 24.98 -2.53
N ILE A 658 -13.35 25.49 -3.59
CA ILE A 658 -13.87 25.44 -4.96
C ILE A 658 -12.78 24.90 -5.88
N LEU A 659 -13.19 24.04 -6.80
CA LEU A 659 -12.37 23.60 -7.93
C LEU A 659 -12.93 24.17 -9.22
N THR A 660 -12.09 24.86 -9.98
CA THR A 660 -12.44 25.43 -11.29
C THR A 660 -11.64 24.73 -12.39
N ILE A 661 -12.27 24.49 -13.55
CA ILE A 661 -11.61 23.95 -14.74
C ILE A 661 -11.99 24.77 -15.98
N SER A 662 -11.10 24.81 -16.97
CA SER A 662 -11.39 25.39 -18.28
C SER A 662 -11.88 24.33 -19.27
N ARG A 663 -12.91 24.68 -20.06
CA ARG A 663 -13.43 23.87 -21.17
C ARG A 663 -12.35 23.66 -22.23
N SER A 664 -11.57 24.69 -22.55
CA SER A 664 -10.49 24.63 -23.56
C SER A 664 -9.39 23.65 -23.16
N SER A 665 -9.01 23.64 -21.87
CA SER A 665 -8.07 22.67 -21.30
C SER A 665 -8.61 21.24 -21.38
N LEU A 666 -9.90 21.05 -21.13
CA LEU A 666 -10.54 19.75 -21.26
C LEU A 666 -10.63 19.28 -22.72
N ASN A 667 -10.91 20.19 -23.65
CA ASN A 667 -10.94 19.88 -25.08
C ASN A 667 -9.56 19.40 -25.55
N ARG A 668 -8.50 20.15 -25.23
CA ARG A 668 -7.12 19.77 -25.55
C ARG A 668 -6.72 18.44 -24.93
N LEU A 669 -7.09 18.20 -23.67
CA LEU A 669 -6.88 16.90 -23.04
C LEU A 669 -7.59 15.77 -23.79
N ASN A 670 -8.85 15.99 -24.19
CA ASN A 670 -9.64 15.00 -24.91
C ASN A 670 -9.12 14.76 -26.34
N GLU A 671 -8.55 15.76 -27.00
CA GLU A 671 -7.83 15.59 -28.28
C GLU A 671 -6.63 14.66 -28.11
N GLN A 672 -5.83 14.86 -27.06
CA GLN A 672 -4.67 14.01 -26.74
C GLN A 672 -5.07 12.58 -26.35
N ILE A 673 -6.16 12.42 -25.59
CA ILE A 673 -6.69 11.11 -25.25
C ILE A 673 -7.16 10.37 -26.52
N LYS A 674 -7.92 11.05 -27.39
CA LYS A 674 -8.43 10.46 -28.64
C LYS A 674 -7.32 10.08 -29.61
N SER A 675 -6.26 10.89 -29.72
CA SER A 675 -5.12 10.57 -30.59
C SER A 675 -4.37 9.32 -30.15
N GLN A 676 -4.50 8.93 -28.89
CA GLN A 676 -3.95 7.70 -28.32
C GLN A 676 -4.96 6.54 -28.27
N GLY A 677 -6.15 6.70 -28.88
CA GLY A 677 -7.21 5.67 -28.91
C GLY A 677 -8.05 5.57 -27.63
N GLY A 678 -7.89 6.50 -26.69
CA GLY A 678 -8.65 6.54 -25.44
C GLY A 678 -10.04 7.17 -25.56
N ARG A 679 -10.90 6.93 -24.56
CA ARG A 679 -12.23 7.52 -24.47
C ARG A 679 -12.16 8.92 -23.84
N ALA A 680 -12.76 9.91 -24.49
CA ALA A 680 -12.81 11.29 -23.99
C ALA A 680 -13.40 11.38 -22.58
N ALA A 681 -12.75 12.12 -21.70
CA ALA A 681 -13.17 12.39 -20.35
C ALA A 681 -14.25 13.47 -20.30
N HIS A 682 -15.29 13.21 -19.50
CA HIS A 682 -16.35 14.17 -19.20
C HIS A 682 -15.91 15.10 -18.05
N PRO A 683 -16.25 16.42 -18.03
CA PRO A 683 -15.81 17.34 -16.98
C PRO A 683 -16.14 16.87 -15.54
N SER A 684 -17.20 16.08 -15.38
CA SER A 684 -17.62 15.55 -14.08
C SER A 684 -16.59 14.64 -13.41
N VAL A 685 -15.68 14.00 -14.16
CA VAL A 685 -14.66 13.12 -13.55
C VAL A 685 -13.66 13.90 -12.71
N PHE A 686 -13.44 15.18 -13.04
CA PHE A 686 -12.60 16.10 -12.28
C PHE A 686 -13.29 16.64 -11.04
N ARG A 687 -14.60 16.44 -10.94
CA ARG A 687 -15.45 16.95 -9.85
C ARG A 687 -15.32 18.46 -9.64
N ALA A 688 -15.22 19.21 -10.74
CA ALA A 688 -15.17 20.67 -10.72
C ALA A 688 -16.50 21.24 -10.24
N ASN A 689 -16.42 22.34 -9.50
CA ASN A 689 -17.56 23.12 -9.04
C ASN A 689 -17.93 24.18 -10.07
N ILE A 690 -16.93 24.77 -10.73
CA ILE A 690 -17.10 25.79 -11.77
C ILE A 690 -16.40 25.29 -13.04
N VAL A 691 -17.11 25.30 -14.16
CA VAL A 691 -16.52 25.11 -15.49
C VAL A 691 -16.61 26.43 -16.23
N LEU A 692 -15.46 26.92 -16.68
CA LEU A 692 -15.36 28.13 -17.49
C LEU A 692 -15.25 27.76 -18.97
N ALA A 693 -15.95 28.50 -19.82
CA ALA A 693 -15.80 28.40 -21.26
C ALA A 693 -15.41 29.75 -21.85
N GLU A 694 -14.65 29.72 -22.94
CA GLU A 694 -14.34 30.91 -23.71
C GLU A 694 -15.58 31.37 -24.50
N SER A 695 -15.64 32.67 -24.79
CA SER A 695 -16.73 33.28 -25.55
C SER A 695 -16.90 32.60 -26.91
N SER A 696 -18.14 32.22 -27.25
CA SER A 696 -18.50 31.63 -28.54
C SER A 696 -18.31 32.60 -29.73
N LEU A 697 -18.03 33.87 -29.45
CA LEU A 697 -17.71 34.90 -30.45
C LEU A 697 -16.26 34.84 -30.94
N LEU A 698 -15.42 34.01 -30.33
CA LEU A 698 -14.04 33.81 -30.76
C LEU A 698 -13.97 32.88 -31.99
N PRO A 699 -13.12 33.17 -32.98
CA PRO A 699 -12.96 32.27 -34.13
C PRO A 699 -12.48 30.87 -33.71
N PRO A 700 -12.88 29.79 -34.41
CA PRO A 700 -12.39 28.45 -34.14
C PRO A 700 -10.84 28.38 -34.16
N GLY A 701 -10.26 27.63 -33.23
CA GLY A 701 -8.80 27.49 -33.12
C GLY A 701 -8.09 28.57 -32.28
N HIS A 702 -8.82 29.56 -31.77
CA HIS A 702 -8.27 30.57 -30.87
C HIS A 702 -8.37 30.21 -29.38
N GLU A 703 -8.90 29.03 -29.02
CA GLU A 703 -8.95 28.56 -27.63
C GLU A 703 -7.55 28.64 -26.98
N GLN A 704 -7.52 28.98 -25.69
CA GLN A 704 -6.32 29.03 -24.85
C GLN A 704 -6.38 27.91 -23.80
N PRO A 705 -6.12 26.64 -24.18
CA PRO A 705 -5.90 25.59 -23.20
C PRO A 705 -4.81 25.99 -22.20
N TRP A 706 -5.04 25.64 -20.94
CA TRP A 706 -4.14 25.85 -19.80
C TRP A 706 -4.00 27.30 -19.33
N ALA A 707 -4.77 28.24 -19.88
CA ALA A 707 -4.76 29.64 -19.42
C ALA A 707 -4.97 29.76 -17.91
N GLU A 708 -5.72 28.83 -17.29
CA GLU A 708 -5.97 28.84 -15.86
C GLU A 708 -4.72 28.68 -14.98
N ASP A 709 -3.62 28.14 -15.52
CA ASP A 709 -2.36 27.98 -14.77
C ASP A 709 -1.70 29.33 -14.46
N GLU A 710 -1.98 30.35 -15.27
CA GLU A 710 -1.37 31.67 -15.20
C GLU A 710 -2.23 32.68 -14.41
N TRP A 711 -3.43 32.32 -13.97
CA TRP A 711 -4.31 33.26 -13.28
C TRP A 711 -3.89 33.48 -11.83
N GLU A 712 -3.93 34.70 -11.33
CA GLU A 712 -3.82 35.03 -9.91
C GLU A 712 -5.19 35.09 -9.22
N SER A 713 -6.19 35.62 -9.94
CA SER A 713 -7.57 35.72 -9.45
C SER A 713 -8.56 35.83 -10.61
N MET A 714 -9.84 35.62 -10.31
CA MET A 714 -10.94 35.83 -11.25
C MET A 714 -12.13 36.50 -10.56
N ARG A 715 -12.80 37.40 -11.27
CA ARG A 715 -14.04 38.06 -10.84
C ARG A 715 -15.19 37.58 -11.71
N ILE A 716 -16.31 37.18 -11.11
CA ILE A 716 -17.47 36.63 -11.81
C ILE A 716 -18.65 37.60 -11.71
N GLY A 717 -19.26 38.00 -12.84
CA GLY A 717 -20.50 38.78 -12.83
C GLY A 717 -20.32 40.32 -12.80
N GLY A 718 -19.19 40.83 -13.29
CA GLY A 718 -18.90 42.27 -13.41
C GLY A 718 -18.26 42.89 -12.16
N GLN A 719 -18.17 44.23 -12.11
CA GLN A 719 -17.38 44.96 -11.10
C GLN A 719 -17.78 44.67 -9.65
N ASP A 720 -19.08 44.48 -9.37
CA ASP A 720 -19.60 44.18 -8.02
C ASP A 720 -19.69 42.68 -7.71
N GLY A 721 -19.19 41.83 -8.62
CA GLY A 721 -19.25 40.38 -8.51
C GLY A 721 -18.19 39.80 -7.57
N PRO A 722 -18.37 38.55 -7.08
CA PRO A 722 -17.41 37.93 -6.17
C PRO A 722 -16.05 37.68 -6.84
N THR A 723 -14.99 38.01 -6.11
CA THR A 723 -13.61 37.75 -6.51
C THR A 723 -13.13 36.44 -5.89
N LEU A 724 -12.65 35.53 -6.74
CA LEU A 724 -12.05 34.27 -6.34
C LEU A 724 -10.54 34.33 -6.58
N GLU A 725 -9.73 34.09 -5.56
CA GLU A 725 -8.28 34.00 -5.68
C GLU A 725 -7.83 32.59 -6.03
N PHE A 726 -6.71 32.49 -6.75
CA PHE A 726 -6.13 31.23 -7.17
C PHE A 726 -5.13 30.69 -6.14
N LEU A 727 -5.38 29.46 -5.69
CA LEU A 727 -4.56 28.76 -4.70
C LEU A 727 -3.51 27.84 -5.31
N GLY A 728 -3.49 27.64 -6.62
CA GLY A 728 -2.57 26.73 -7.29
C GLY A 728 -3.24 25.50 -7.93
N GLY A 729 -2.47 24.82 -8.78
CA GLY A 729 -2.95 23.72 -9.60
C GLY A 729 -3.48 22.53 -8.78
N CYS A 730 -4.61 21.97 -9.23
CA CYS A 730 -5.25 20.87 -8.56
C CYS A 730 -4.57 19.54 -8.88
N ARG A 731 -4.04 18.90 -7.83
CA ARG A 731 -3.43 17.57 -7.92
C ARG A 731 -4.49 16.54 -8.20
N ARG A 732 -4.32 15.78 -9.28
CA ARG A 732 -5.24 14.69 -9.63
C ARG A 732 -4.73 13.37 -9.08
N CYS A 733 -5.67 12.47 -8.88
CA CYS A 733 -5.42 11.08 -8.48
C CYS A 733 -6.34 10.17 -9.28
N GLN A 734 -6.17 8.86 -9.14
CA GLN A 734 -6.96 7.82 -9.84
C GLN A 734 -8.48 7.95 -9.73
N MET A 735 -8.99 8.74 -8.78
CA MET A 735 -10.41 9.04 -8.69
C MET A 735 -10.97 9.62 -10.00
N VAL A 736 -10.17 10.37 -10.77
CA VAL A 736 -10.62 10.90 -12.08
C VAL A 736 -10.82 9.82 -13.15
N CYS A 737 -10.34 8.59 -12.93
CA CYS A 737 -10.54 7.48 -13.85
C CYS A 737 -11.79 6.65 -13.53
N ILE A 738 -12.64 7.11 -12.61
CA ILE A 738 -13.92 6.48 -12.31
C ILE A 738 -14.97 7.14 -13.20
N ASP A 739 -15.57 6.35 -14.09
CA ASP A 739 -16.67 6.81 -14.92
C ASP A 739 -17.87 7.17 -14.03
N GLN A 740 -18.29 8.43 -14.10
CA GLN A 740 -19.29 8.93 -13.17
C GLN A 740 -20.71 8.43 -13.48
N VAL A 741 -20.93 7.67 -14.56
CA VAL A 741 -22.22 7.11 -14.98
C VAL A 741 -22.33 5.62 -14.65
N SER A 742 -21.28 4.84 -14.93
CA SER A 742 -21.21 3.38 -14.73
C SER A 742 -20.54 2.98 -13.42
N GLY A 743 -19.68 3.83 -12.86
CA GLY A 743 -18.83 3.49 -11.71
C GLY A 743 -17.65 2.58 -12.06
N GLU A 744 -17.45 2.27 -13.35
CA GLU A 744 -16.31 1.48 -13.82
C GLU A 744 -15.01 2.29 -13.75
N LYS A 745 -13.91 1.59 -13.45
CA LYS A 745 -12.56 2.16 -13.47
C LYS A 745 -11.98 2.01 -14.87
N ASN A 746 -11.35 3.06 -15.38
CA ASN A 746 -10.55 3.04 -16.59
C ASN A 746 -9.17 3.67 -16.32
N GLN A 747 -8.36 3.95 -17.35
CA GLN A 747 -7.04 4.58 -17.20
C GLN A 747 -7.05 6.10 -17.47
N GLU A 748 -8.02 6.59 -18.25
CA GLU A 748 -8.11 7.99 -18.68
C GLU A 748 -9.07 8.81 -17.81
N PRO A 749 -8.86 10.13 -17.61
CA PRO A 749 -7.85 10.99 -18.24
C PRO A 749 -6.49 10.99 -17.54
N PHE A 750 -6.32 10.23 -16.45
CA PHE A 750 -5.10 10.35 -15.63
C PHE A 750 -3.85 9.90 -16.39
N LEU A 751 -3.95 8.86 -17.21
CA LEU A 751 -2.83 8.37 -18.02
C LEU A 751 -2.28 9.48 -18.93
N THR A 752 -3.14 10.15 -19.70
CA THR A 752 -2.72 11.26 -20.57
C THR A 752 -2.18 12.43 -19.74
N LEU A 753 -2.85 12.80 -18.64
CA LEU A 753 -2.38 13.88 -17.76
C LEU A 753 -1.01 13.57 -17.14
N ALA A 754 -0.74 12.32 -16.78
CA ALA A 754 0.56 11.93 -16.24
C ALA A 754 1.70 12.09 -17.25
N LYS A 755 1.39 11.99 -18.55
CA LYS A 755 2.35 12.20 -19.64
C LYS A 755 2.52 13.67 -20.01
N THR A 756 1.45 14.45 -20.01
CA THR A 756 1.45 15.81 -20.59
C THR A 756 1.39 16.94 -19.56
N ARG A 757 1.00 16.62 -18.32
CA ARG A 757 0.70 17.61 -17.25
C ARG A 757 1.30 17.19 -15.91
N ARG A 758 2.50 16.59 -15.95
CA ARG A 758 3.28 16.22 -14.77
C ARG A 758 4.36 17.26 -14.48
N PHE A 759 4.25 17.92 -13.33
CA PHE A 759 5.20 18.96 -12.89
C PHE A 759 5.67 18.68 -11.46
N GLY A 760 6.98 18.53 -11.26
CA GLY A 760 7.57 18.22 -9.94
C GLY A 760 6.89 17.03 -9.26
N GLY A 761 6.73 15.91 -9.99
CA GLY A 761 6.10 14.67 -9.53
C GLY A 761 4.59 14.72 -9.30
N ARG A 762 3.92 15.80 -9.72
CA ARG A 762 2.47 16.01 -9.51
C ARG A 762 1.74 16.07 -10.84
N VAL A 763 0.70 15.26 -10.97
CA VAL A 763 -0.22 15.31 -12.12
C VAL A 763 -1.28 16.38 -11.87
N LEU A 764 -1.28 17.44 -12.67
CA LEU A 764 -2.10 18.63 -12.45
C LEU A 764 -3.19 18.78 -13.51
N PHE A 765 -4.40 19.16 -13.09
CA PHE A 765 -5.46 19.59 -14.02
C PHE A 765 -6.46 20.49 -13.30
N GLY A 766 -6.75 21.67 -13.84
CA GLY A 766 -7.62 22.63 -13.17
C GLY A 766 -7.02 23.25 -11.93
N VAL A 767 -7.83 24.08 -11.26
CA VAL A 767 -7.33 25.13 -10.38
C VAL A 767 -8.14 25.24 -9.10
N HIS A 768 -7.44 25.24 -7.95
CA HIS A 768 -8.07 25.47 -6.66
C HIS A 768 -8.36 26.95 -6.46
N THR A 769 -9.61 27.31 -6.16
CA THR A 769 -10.03 28.70 -5.94
C THR A 769 -10.75 28.87 -4.61
N ALA A 770 -10.68 30.07 -4.04
CA ALA A 770 -11.40 30.45 -2.82
C ALA A 770 -11.92 31.88 -2.89
N LEU A 771 -12.99 32.18 -2.15
CA LEU A 771 -13.56 33.52 -2.08
C LEU A 771 -12.65 34.48 -1.30
N VAL A 772 -12.40 35.65 -1.86
CA VAL A 772 -11.70 36.75 -1.17
C VAL A 772 -12.70 37.43 -0.24
N ALA A 773 -12.34 37.59 1.04
CA ALA A 773 -13.21 38.19 2.05
C ALA A 773 -13.33 39.72 1.85
N GLU A 774 -14.23 40.17 0.98
CA GLU A 774 -14.56 41.60 0.81
C GLU A 774 -15.84 41.98 1.57
N LYS A 775 -15.80 43.10 2.33
CA LYS A 775 -16.97 43.64 3.02
C LYS A 775 -17.90 44.31 1.99
N GLY A 776 -19.02 43.66 1.68
CA GLY A 776 -20.15 44.29 0.97
C GLY A 776 -20.32 43.95 -0.53
N GLY A 777 -19.53 43.04 -1.09
CA GLY A 777 -19.70 42.55 -2.47
C GLY A 777 -20.87 41.57 -2.63
N ARG A 778 -21.38 41.39 -3.85
CA ARG A 778 -22.38 40.33 -4.13
C ARG A 778 -21.72 38.95 -3.98
N THR A 779 -22.43 38.01 -3.37
CA THR A 779 -21.97 36.62 -3.16
C THR A 779 -22.64 35.61 -4.09
N MET A 780 -23.41 36.08 -5.07
CA MET A 780 -24.20 35.23 -5.96
C MET A 780 -23.56 35.16 -7.34
N ILE A 781 -23.43 33.94 -7.89
CA ILE A 781 -23.02 33.69 -9.28
C ILE A 781 -24.03 32.80 -9.98
N ARG A 782 -24.06 32.85 -11.31
CA ARG A 782 -24.90 31.96 -12.14
C ARG A 782 -24.16 31.55 -13.41
N SER A 783 -24.63 30.48 -14.04
CA SER A 783 -24.17 30.12 -15.39
C SER A 783 -24.52 31.25 -16.37
N GLY A 784 -23.58 31.57 -17.27
CA GLY A 784 -23.63 32.68 -18.21
C GLY A 784 -22.96 33.98 -17.72
N ASP A 785 -22.59 34.08 -16.44
CA ASP A 785 -21.88 35.28 -15.96
C ASP A 785 -20.50 35.40 -16.60
N VAL A 786 -20.15 36.62 -17.03
CA VAL A 786 -18.83 36.96 -17.58
C VAL A 786 -17.77 36.85 -16.48
N VAL A 787 -16.60 36.32 -16.85
CA VAL A 787 -15.47 36.14 -15.96
C VAL A 787 -14.29 36.98 -16.43
N GLU A 788 -13.80 37.82 -15.54
CA GLU A 788 -12.63 38.67 -15.74
C GLU A 788 -11.46 38.06 -14.95
N THR A 789 -10.37 37.71 -15.64
CA THR A 789 -9.20 37.04 -15.05
C THR A 789 -8.02 38.00 -14.92
N VAL A 790 -7.27 37.89 -13.84
CA VAL A 790 -6.01 38.60 -13.62
C VAL A 790 -4.86 37.59 -13.72
N ALA A 791 -3.84 37.86 -14.52
CA ALA A 791 -2.66 37.00 -14.65
C ALA A 791 -1.63 37.25 -13.54
N ARG A 792 -0.90 36.19 -13.15
CA ARG A 792 0.16 36.20 -12.16
C ARG A 792 1.38 36.93 -12.72
N LEU A 793 1.98 37.82 -11.93
CA LEU A 793 3.26 38.43 -12.28
C LEU A 793 4.38 37.43 -11.97
N ASP A 794 5.28 37.19 -12.92
CA ASP A 794 6.56 36.56 -12.64
C ASP A 794 7.39 37.54 -11.79
N GLU A 795 7.70 37.18 -10.54
CA GLU A 795 8.78 37.81 -9.74
C GLU A 795 10.07 37.00 -9.92
#